data_AF-A0A6I1I5I9-F1
#
_entry.id   AF-A0A6I1I5I9-F1
#
_cell.length_a   1.000
_cell.length_b   1.000
_cell.length_c   1.000
_cell.angle_alpha   90.00
_cell.angle_beta   90.00
_cell.angle_gamma   90.00
#
_symmetry.space_group_name_H-M   'P 1'
#
loop_
_entity.id
_entity.type
_entity.pdbx_description
1 polymer ?
#
loop_
_entity_poly.entity_id
_entity_poly.type
_entity_poly.pdbx_seq_one_letter_code
_entity_poly.pdbx_strand_id
1 'polypeptide(L)'
;MLSISQKQKDESKSQGSVETSDLTKSVDTPNLTKSDIGTMLNKSETILVVGYSPTGGGHTGRSLDIVQEALNEGSLKDGDTVILHVPSKWNGKERPDSLEVLAKQLKDKNINVIVAAATKSVQGFLREDGTSDDPRILTDFANSPLRDTSAYITGLEDAKHLESNFKDEFKDVKTIEAKDLMQSISNAIGADKMKTHVRVLTDMDHTLQKAASNHEVPSEHRLDQQNHAVMLEMNDSDLKKENAVLSKVLGGNREMVAHIDLGGKNTLLGVQESINGSNSKFSNKNKIDVNMSKKAAMEEMAARLMDEKNDLRKVGKDQQYQGVFYKDGLKPENVKNIMYVYAHNYQNGIAESIIKGVNEGKKGFEDTLFVFCGGDTLKKREGEEKAPNAMHLAYAVEADAITTMGAGTAGEFVYLHEKGGSKAGLMMFPIKGHNEQEKNADVLEGKDSVKDYLARYADGDDMESKIYAYVADRREKAEVKYGGDENLSKMFNAVNNKDTYVSAGHKLLFNKDGSESLRNNEIEGKELEMRESPLLRANRKFVKTLFQAIHQIKEEGKNGTVGEFEKINLRISMGKKEGETKLTVAQLRDKLDSIGGIMDVINKKNREDIYPEEGADIVLSRSLKRSDDKKKRIEEEVTNPDDFILLGEAKEFLDRIISAKSAADASAALRDMEEKFGHTVITGF
;
A
#
# COMPACT_ATOMS: atom_id res chain seq x y z
N MET A 1 -10.55 -45.41 40.02
CA MET A 1 -11.23 -46.69 39.71
C MET A 1 -10.57 -47.23 38.44
N LEU A 2 -9.60 -48.14 38.57
CA LEU A 2 -9.71 -49.59 38.28
C LEU A 2 -10.12 -49.85 36.80
N SER A 3 -9.47 -50.68 35.98
CA SER A 3 -8.24 -51.48 36.04
C SER A 3 -7.99 -52.09 34.64
N ILE A 4 -6.72 -52.17 34.21
CA ILE A 4 -5.98 -53.34 33.70
C ILE A 4 -6.64 -54.30 32.67
N SER A 5 -5.95 -54.50 31.53
CA SER A 5 -5.53 -55.85 31.09
C SER A 5 -4.36 -55.80 30.10
N GLN A 6 -3.19 -56.22 30.58
CA GLN A 6 -2.01 -56.62 29.79
C GLN A 6 -2.17 -58.05 29.25
N LYS A 7 -1.47 -58.38 28.16
CA LYS A 7 -0.80 -59.68 28.01
C LYS A 7 0.48 -59.56 27.19
N GLN A 8 1.58 -59.92 27.84
CA GLN A 8 2.95 -60.07 27.32
C GLN A 8 3.18 -61.44 26.67
N LYS A 9 4.26 -61.53 25.87
CA LYS A 9 5.38 -62.52 25.86
C LYS A 9 5.97 -62.59 24.44
N ASP A 10 7.27 -62.74 24.16
CA ASP A 10 8.48 -62.87 24.97
C ASP A 10 9.73 -62.59 24.09
N GLU A 11 10.74 -62.08 24.76
CA GLU A 11 12.21 -62.12 24.61
C GLU A 11 12.91 -62.69 23.36
N SER A 12 13.89 -61.93 22.86
CA SER A 12 15.29 -62.41 22.82
C SER A 12 16.29 -61.24 22.85
N LYS A 13 17.20 -61.28 23.84
CA LYS A 13 18.36 -60.38 24.01
C LYS A 13 19.51 -60.76 23.09
N SER A 14 20.22 -59.78 22.53
CA SER A 14 21.67 -59.86 22.38
C SER A 14 22.31 -58.49 22.68
N GLN A 15 23.24 -58.49 23.61
CA GLN A 15 24.05 -57.34 24.01
C GLN A 15 24.98 -56.89 22.87
N GLY A 16 25.09 -55.58 22.67
CA GLY A 16 26.09 -54.94 21.82
C GLY A 16 26.26 -53.50 22.28
N SER A 17 27.50 -53.14 22.55
CA SER A 17 28.01 -51.94 23.21
C SER A 17 27.55 -50.60 22.65
N VAL A 18 27.48 -49.64 23.58
CA VAL A 18 27.38 -48.20 23.38
C VAL A 18 28.50 -47.69 22.46
N GLU A 19 28.13 -47.07 21.34
CA GLU A 19 28.89 -46.00 20.69
C GLU A 19 27.93 -44.85 20.41
N THR A 20 28.11 -43.76 21.14
CA THR A 20 27.51 -42.47 20.87
C THR A 20 28.18 -41.88 19.62
N SER A 21 27.54 -41.99 18.46
CA SER A 21 27.91 -41.22 17.28
C SER A 21 26.90 -40.11 17.04
N ASP A 22 27.41 -38.88 17.06
CA ASP A 22 26.77 -37.65 16.62
C ASP A 22 25.85 -37.84 15.40
N LEU A 23 24.57 -37.47 15.57
CA LEU A 23 23.64 -37.21 14.48
C LEU A 23 23.10 -35.78 14.62
N THR A 24 24.01 -34.80 14.53
CA THR A 24 23.68 -33.50 13.95
C THR A 24 23.77 -33.61 12.43
N LYS A 25 22.82 -34.33 11.82
CA LYS A 25 22.52 -34.09 10.40
C LYS A 25 21.51 -32.95 10.36
N SER A 26 21.99 -31.75 10.02
CA SER A 26 21.12 -30.79 9.36
C SER A 26 20.49 -31.51 8.17
N VAL A 27 19.17 -31.50 8.13
CA VAL A 27 18.47 -31.87 6.90
C VAL A 27 18.69 -30.69 5.97
N ASP A 28 19.72 -30.78 5.15
CA ASP A 28 19.91 -29.86 4.03
C ASP A 28 18.73 -30.06 3.08
N THR A 29 17.98 -28.99 2.89
CA THR A 29 16.82 -28.90 2.00
C THR A 29 17.23 -29.26 0.57
N PRO A 30 16.46 -30.06 -0.18
CA PRO A 30 16.74 -30.23 -1.60
C PRO A 30 16.46 -28.90 -2.31
N ASN A 31 17.49 -28.25 -2.82
CA ASN A 31 17.32 -27.15 -3.77
C ASN A 31 16.56 -27.68 -4.99
N LEU A 32 15.33 -27.24 -5.21
CA LEU A 32 14.60 -27.50 -6.45
C LEU A 32 15.42 -26.99 -7.62
N THR A 33 15.60 -27.81 -8.65
CA THR A 33 16.36 -27.41 -9.83
C THR A 33 15.50 -26.53 -10.75
N LYS A 34 16.14 -25.78 -11.66
CA LYS A 34 15.44 -25.05 -12.74
C LYS A 34 14.44 -25.93 -13.51
N SER A 35 14.80 -27.21 -13.68
CA SER A 35 13.96 -28.20 -14.36
C SER A 35 12.70 -28.55 -13.57
N ASP A 36 12.77 -28.60 -12.25
CA ASP A 36 11.62 -28.92 -11.38
C ASP A 36 10.58 -27.81 -11.41
N ILE A 37 11.04 -26.55 -11.41
CA ILE A 37 10.16 -25.37 -11.45
C ILE A 37 9.57 -25.20 -12.84
N GLY A 38 10.37 -25.40 -13.89
CA GLY A 38 9.87 -25.43 -15.26
C GLY A 38 8.78 -26.50 -15.44
N THR A 39 8.96 -27.68 -14.84
CA THR A 39 7.98 -28.77 -14.89
C THR A 39 6.71 -28.44 -14.10
N MET A 40 6.84 -27.88 -12.91
CA MET A 40 5.73 -27.46 -12.05
C MET A 40 4.87 -26.40 -12.76
N LEU A 41 5.48 -25.30 -13.20
CA LEU A 41 4.78 -24.22 -13.89
C LEU A 41 4.12 -24.70 -15.19
N ASN A 42 4.76 -25.62 -15.92
CA ASN A 42 4.17 -26.17 -17.15
C ASN A 42 2.93 -27.02 -16.92
N LYS A 43 2.77 -27.61 -15.73
CA LYS A 43 1.63 -28.46 -15.36
C LYS A 43 0.47 -27.67 -14.77
N SER A 44 0.69 -26.45 -14.29
CA SER A 44 -0.36 -25.61 -13.73
C SER A 44 -1.37 -25.16 -14.79
N GLU A 45 -2.67 -25.29 -14.50
CA GLU A 45 -3.72 -24.69 -15.33
C GLU A 45 -3.78 -23.18 -15.10
N THR A 46 -3.49 -22.73 -13.89
CA THR A 46 -3.39 -21.33 -13.53
C THR A 46 -2.09 -21.04 -12.78
N ILE A 47 -1.40 -19.99 -13.23
CA ILE A 47 -0.30 -19.36 -12.50
C ILE A 47 -0.79 -17.98 -12.08
N LEU A 48 -1.11 -17.81 -10.80
CA LEU A 48 -1.51 -16.53 -10.24
C LEU A 48 -0.30 -15.83 -9.63
N VAL A 49 0.11 -14.71 -10.21
CA VAL A 49 1.15 -13.85 -9.64
C VAL A 49 0.49 -12.72 -8.86
N VAL A 50 0.83 -12.61 -7.57
CA VAL A 50 0.22 -11.65 -6.65
C VAL A 50 1.28 -10.66 -6.19
N GLY A 51 1.21 -9.42 -6.69
CA GLY A 51 2.04 -8.31 -6.22
C GLY A 51 1.32 -7.56 -5.12
N TYR A 52 1.91 -7.48 -3.93
CA TYR A 52 1.26 -6.76 -2.83
C TYR A 52 2.02 -5.49 -2.46
N SER A 53 1.27 -4.50 -1.97
CA SER A 53 1.82 -3.31 -1.35
C SER A 53 1.35 -3.23 0.11
N PRO A 54 2.25 -2.99 1.09
CA PRO A 54 1.88 -2.89 2.50
C PRO A 54 1.43 -1.46 2.81
N THR A 55 0.48 -0.96 2.03
CA THR A 55 -0.12 0.35 2.25
C THR A 55 -1.07 0.21 3.42
N GLY A 56 -0.82 0.97 4.51
CA GLY A 56 -1.72 0.95 5.66
C GLY A 56 -3.13 1.33 5.20
N GLY A 57 -4.16 0.54 5.56
CA GLY A 57 -5.54 0.82 5.16
C GLY A 57 -6.40 -0.39 4.75
N GLY A 58 -5.91 -1.63 4.88
CA GLY A 58 -6.70 -2.83 4.56
C GLY A 58 -6.61 -3.30 3.10
N HIS A 59 -5.81 -2.63 2.26
CA HIS A 59 -5.62 -3.00 0.85
C HIS A 59 -4.95 -4.37 0.69
N THR A 60 -3.84 -4.59 1.42
CA THR A 60 -3.15 -5.89 1.46
C THR A 60 -4.08 -7.03 1.91
N GLY A 61 -4.99 -6.77 2.84
CA GLY A 61 -5.97 -7.77 3.30
C GLY A 61 -6.91 -8.18 2.16
N ARG A 62 -7.46 -7.20 1.42
CA ARG A 62 -8.41 -7.44 0.32
C ARG A 62 -7.78 -8.20 -0.84
N SER A 63 -6.50 -8.01 -1.17
CA SER A 63 -5.82 -8.81 -2.20
C SER A 63 -5.71 -10.26 -1.80
N LEU A 64 -5.33 -10.52 -0.54
CA LEU A 64 -5.28 -11.88 0.00
C LEU A 64 -6.68 -12.51 0.06
N ASP A 65 -7.72 -11.72 0.37
CA ASP A 65 -9.10 -12.17 0.36
C ASP A 65 -9.57 -12.57 -1.05
N ILE A 66 -9.12 -11.89 -2.12
CA ILE A 66 -9.41 -12.33 -3.52
C ILE A 66 -8.76 -13.68 -3.82
N VAL A 67 -7.53 -13.90 -3.38
CA VAL A 67 -6.85 -15.19 -3.54
C VAL A 67 -7.61 -16.28 -2.77
N GLN A 68 -8.07 -15.96 -1.56
CA GLN A 68 -8.89 -16.85 -0.75
C GLN A 68 -10.24 -17.15 -1.41
N GLU A 69 -10.90 -16.15 -2.01
CA GLU A 69 -12.13 -16.33 -2.76
C GLU A 69 -11.91 -17.21 -3.99
N ALA A 70 -10.80 -17.01 -4.72
CA ALA A 70 -10.42 -17.86 -5.85
C ALA A 70 -10.20 -19.32 -5.44
N LEU A 71 -9.68 -19.55 -4.24
CA LEU A 71 -9.56 -20.90 -3.65
C LEU A 71 -10.94 -21.48 -3.29
N ASN A 72 -11.82 -20.68 -2.68
CA ASN A 72 -13.15 -21.11 -2.24
C ASN A 72 -14.07 -21.45 -3.41
N GLU A 73 -14.03 -20.64 -4.47
CA GLU A 73 -14.83 -20.79 -5.70
C GLU A 73 -14.22 -21.76 -6.71
N GLY A 74 -13.06 -22.36 -6.38
CA GLY A 74 -12.40 -23.37 -7.22
C GLY A 74 -11.77 -22.84 -8.50
N SER A 75 -11.52 -21.52 -8.58
CA SER A 75 -10.75 -20.90 -9.66
C SER A 75 -9.25 -21.20 -9.55
N LEU A 76 -8.76 -21.47 -8.34
CA LEU A 76 -7.46 -22.10 -8.07
C LEU A 76 -7.68 -23.55 -7.64
N LYS A 77 -6.99 -24.47 -8.30
CA LYS A 77 -7.17 -25.93 -8.14
C LYS A 77 -5.87 -26.64 -7.78
N ASP A 78 -6.01 -27.92 -7.44
CA ASP A 78 -4.88 -28.83 -7.24
C ASP A 78 -3.88 -28.76 -8.41
N GLY A 79 -2.59 -28.56 -8.10
CA GLY A 79 -1.51 -28.44 -9.07
C GLY A 79 -1.30 -27.04 -9.66
N ASP A 80 -2.18 -26.08 -9.40
CA ASP A 80 -1.96 -24.68 -9.77
C ASP A 80 -0.78 -24.08 -9.00
N THR A 81 -0.32 -22.91 -9.44
CA THR A 81 0.78 -22.19 -8.77
C THR A 81 0.34 -20.78 -8.39
N VAL A 82 0.60 -20.40 -7.14
CA VAL A 82 0.51 -19.03 -6.65
C VAL A 82 1.90 -18.50 -6.36
N ILE A 83 2.26 -17.38 -6.99
CA ILE A 83 3.54 -16.70 -6.78
C ILE A 83 3.25 -15.41 -6.01
N LEU A 84 3.69 -15.35 -4.77
CA LEU A 84 3.60 -14.18 -3.92
C LEU A 84 4.84 -13.31 -4.17
N HIS A 85 4.64 -12.13 -4.78
CA HIS A 85 5.68 -11.13 -5.02
C HIS A 85 5.58 -10.04 -3.95
N VAL A 86 6.46 -10.15 -2.97
CA VAL A 86 6.23 -9.68 -1.62
C VAL A 86 7.13 -8.49 -1.26
N PRO A 87 6.66 -7.39 -0.66
CA PRO A 87 7.55 -6.40 -0.07
C PRO A 87 8.69 -6.99 0.76
N SER A 88 9.87 -6.36 0.63
CA SER A 88 11.00 -6.59 1.51
C SER A 88 10.63 -6.28 2.97
N LYS A 89 11.40 -6.81 3.94
CA LYS A 89 11.14 -6.57 5.38
C LYS A 89 10.91 -5.07 5.64
N TRP A 90 9.79 -4.78 6.30
CA TRP A 90 9.12 -3.48 6.27
C TRP A 90 9.72 -2.51 7.30
N ASN A 91 10.73 -1.68 7.00
CA ASN A 91 11.27 -0.73 8.00
C ASN A 91 11.51 -1.39 9.40
N GLY A 92 11.87 -2.68 9.43
CA GLY A 92 12.01 -3.48 10.67
C GLY A 92 10.74 -4.15 11.23
N LYS A 93 9.59 -4.09 10.55
CA LYS A 93 8.33 -4.74 10.91
C LYS A 93 8.13 -6.04 10.12
N GLU A 94 7.48 -6.99 10.76
CA GLU A 94 7.15 -8.29 10.18
C GLU A 94 6.00 -8.20 9.17
N ARG A 95 5.90 -9.21 8.30
CA ARG A 95 4.80 -9.37 7.34
C ARG A 95 3.52 -9.79 8.08
N PRO A 96 2.31 -9.54 7.52
CA PRO A 96 1.07 -9.88 8.21
C PRO A 96 0.87 -11.40 8.31
N ASP A 97 0.40 -11.87 9.48
CA ASP A 97 0.09 -13.29 9.75
C ASP A 97 -0.91 -13.90 8.75
N SER A 98 -1.81 -13.08 8.18
CA SER A 98 -2.77 -13.52 7.17
C SER A 98 -2.10 -14.09 5.91
N LEU A 99 -0.88 -13.64 5.59
CA LEU A 99 -0.11 -14.18 4.48
C LEU A 99 0.32 -15.63 4.75
N GLU A 100 0.74 -15.94 5.98
CA GLU A 100 1.12 -17.29 6.39
C GLU A 100 -0.09 -18.22 6.41
N VAL A 101 -1.23 -17.73 6.93
CA VAL A 101 -2.49 -18.47 6.96
C VAL A 101 -2.96 -18.84 5.56
N LEU A 102 -2.99 -17.88 4.64
CA LEU A 102 -3.38 -18.12 3.25
C LEU A 102 -2.43 -19.09 2.55
N ALA A 103 -1.11 -18.90 2.71
CA ALA A 103 -0.11 -19.78 2.12
C ALA A 103 -0.28 -21.23 2.59
N LYS A 104 -0.63 -21.43 3.86
CA LYS A 104 -0.97 -22.74 4.41
C LYS A 104 -2.23 -23.33 3.77
N GLN A 105 -3.29 -22.56 3.66
CA GLN A 105 -4.53 -23.02 3.04
C GLN A 105 -4.34 -23.41 1.57
N LEU A 106 -3.51 -22.68 0.81
CA LEU A 106 -3.13 -23.03 -0.55
C LEU A 106 -2.37 -24.37 -0.60
N LYS A 107 -1.36 -24.55 0.26
CA LYS A 107 -0.59 -25.82 0.33
C LYS A 107 -1.46 -27.01 0.77
N ASP A 108 -2.37 -26.81 1.72
CA ASP A 108 -3.32 -27.85 2.16
C ASP A 108 -4.26 -28.31 1.02
N LYS A 109 -4.40 -27.48 -0.02
CA LYS A 109 -5.13 -27.78 -1.26
C LYS A 109 -4.23 -28.25 -2.42
N ASN A 110 -2.98 -28.58 -2.12
CA ASN A 110 -1.95 -29.00 -3.07
C ASN A 110 -1.69 -27.99 -4.21
N ILE A 111 -1.85 -26.70 -3.90
CA ILE A 111 -1.43 -25.60 -4.77
C ILE A 111 0.04 -25.29 -4.46
N ASN A 112 0.85 -25.10 -5.49
CA ASN A 112 2.25 -24.70 -5.33
C ASN A 112 2.34 -23.24 -4.90
N VAL A 113 3.16 -22.94 -3.91
CA VAL A 113 3.37 -21.57 -3.43
C VAL A 113 4.84 -21.20 -3.53
N ILE A 114 5.12 -20.14 -4.30
CA ILE A 114 6.44 -19.54 -4.45
C ILE A 114 6.41 -18.14 -3.85
N VAL A 115 7.46 -17.76 -3.13
CA VAL A 115 7.57 -16.47 -2.46
C VAL A 115 8.88 -15.81 -2.87
N ALA A 116 8.80 -14.57 -3.36
CA ALA A 116 9.97 -13.77 -3.72
C ALA A 116 9.73 -12.31 -3.37
N ALA A 117 10.76 -11.60 -2.91
CA ALA A 117 10.61 -10.22 -2.51
C ALA A 117 10.65 -9.27 -3.71
N ALA A 118 9.82 -8.24 -3.70
CA ALA A 118 9.74 -7.21 -4.72
C ALA A 118 10.74 -6.07 -4.46
N THR A 119 11.39 -5.61 -5.53
CA THR A 119 12.35 -4.50 -5.47
C THR A 119 11.69 -3.13 -5.36
N LYS A 120 10.43 -3.00 -5.78
CA LYS A 120 9.73 -1.72 -5.99
C LYS A 120 8.30 -1.73 -5.45
N SER A 121 8.06 -2.37 -4.33
CA SER A 121 6.77 -2.22 -3.66
C SER A 121 6.53 -0.77 -3.27
N VAL A 122 5.32 -0.28 -3.48
CA VAL A 122 4.86 0.96 -2.84
C VAL A 122 4.89 0.71 -1.32
N GLN A 123 5.43 1.62 -0.52
CA GLN A 123 5.52 1.44 0.94
C GLN A 123 5.27 2.78 1.63
N GLY A 124 4.41 2.80 2.65
CA GLY A 124 4.25 3.93 3.57
C GLY A 124 3.66 5.20 2.96
N PHE A 125 2.38 5.47 3.20
CA PHE A 125 1.70 6.71 2.79
C PHE A 125 1.70 7.77 3.88
N LEU A 126 2.12 7.44 5.10
CA LEU A 126 1.98 8.32 6.25
C LEU A 126 3.30 8.46 6.97
N ARG A 127 3.65 9.71 7.26
CA ARG A 127 4.76 10.06 8.14
C ARG A 127 4.37 9.76 9.59
N GLU A 128 5.34 9.87 10.49
CA GLU A 128 5.10 9.77 11.95
C GLU A 128 4.14 10.85 12.47
N ASP A 129 3.92 11.95 11.74
CA ASP A 129 2.95 12.99 12.07
C ASP A 129 1.55 12.77 11.45
N GLY A 130 1.40 11.75 10.58
CA GLY A 130 0.12 11.31 10.00
C GLY A 130 -0.24 12.04 8.72
N THR A 131 0.62 12.96 8.28
CA THR A 131 0.53 13.57 6.96
C THR A 131 1.08 12.63 5.89
N SER A 132 0.79 12.93 4.63
CA SER A 132 1.26 12.13 3.50
C SER A 132 2.79 11.97 3.48
N ASP A 133 3.26 10.74 3.27
CA ASP A 133 4.65 10.38 2.95
C ASP A 133 4.84 9.94 1.49
N ASP A 134 3.92 10.35 0.62
CA ASP A 134 4.04 10.34 -0.85
C ASP A 134 5.46 10.74 -1.35
N PRO A 135 6.08 11.81 -0.82
CA PRO A 135 7.51 12.12 -0.96
C PRO A 135 8.49 10.94 -0.83
N ARG A 136 8.35 10.13 0.21
CA ARG A 136 9.25 9.00 0.49
C ARG A 136 9.00 7.87 -0.51
N ILE A 137 7.75 7.60 -0.87
CA ILE A 137 7.41 6.65 -1.95
C ILE A 137 8.15 7.03 -3.24
N LEU A 138 8.11 8.31 -3.62
CA LEU A 138 8.83 8.81 -4.79
C LEU A 138 10.35 8.66 -4.68
N THR A 139 10.89 8.93 -3.49
CA THR A 139 12.31 8.77 -3.19
C THR A 139 12.73 7.30 -3.32
N ASP A 140 11.92 6.39 -2.79
CA ASP A 140 12.16 4.95 -2.80
C ASP A 140 12.13 4.39 -4.23
N PHE A 141 11.16 4.80 -5.03
CA PHE A 141 11.13 4.45 -6.46
C PHE A 141 12.31 5.04 -7.23
N ALA A 142 12.68 6.28 -6.93
CA ALA A 142 13.80 6.93 -7.60
C ALA A 142 15.13 6.25 -7.27
N ASN A 143 15.31 5.83 -6.02
CA ASN A 143 16.53 5.19 -5.54
C ASN A 143 16.58 3.68 -5.77
N SER A 144 15.49 3.06 -6.26
CA SER A 144 15.47 1.63 -6.56
C SER A 144 16.66 1.13 -7.40
N PRO A 145 17.14 1.84 -8.45
CA PRO A 145 18.33 1.44 -9.21
C PRO A 145 19.66 1.47 -8.42
N LEU A 146 19.66 2.09 -7.24
CA LEU A 146 20.84 2.32 -6.41
C LEU A 146 20.85 1.43 -5.14
N ARG A 147 19.86 0.54 -4.98
CA ARG A 147 19.75 -0.37 -3.82
C ARG A 147 20.79 -1.48 -3.88
N ASP A 148 21.19 -1.98 -2.71
CA ASP A 148 22.09 -3.13 -2.61
C ASP A 148 21.47 -4.35 -3.32
N THR A 149 22.18 -4.84 -4.33
CA THR A 149 21.77 -5.96 -5.19
C THR A 149 22.31 -7.30 -4.69
N SER A 150 23.03 -7.33 -3.57
CA SER A 150 23.68 -8.53 -3.03
C SER A 150 22.71 -9.70 -2.75
N ALA A 151 21.43 -9.40 -2.49
CA ALA A 151 20.36 -10.38 -2.27
C ALA A 151 19.43 -10.59 -3.49
N TYR A 152 19.80 -10.07 -4.66
CA TYR A 152 18.98 -10.13 -5.86
C TYR A 152 19.20 -11.45 -6.60
N ILE A 153 18.09 -12.09 -6.95
CA ILE A 153 18.05 -13.24 -7.84
C ILE A 153 17.53 -12.81 -9.20
N THR A 154 18.03 -13.45 -10.25
CA THR A 154 17.61 -13.20 -11.64
C THR A 154 16.68 -14.28 -12.19
N GLY A 155 16.55 -15.40 -11.46
CA GLY A 155 15.72 -16.53 -11.83
C GLY A 155 14.76 -16.91 -10.71
N LEU A 156 13.54 -17.30 -11.08
CA LEU A 156 12.52 -17.79 -10.15
C LEU A 156 12.97 -19.06 -9.40
N GLU A 157 13.93 -19.79 -9.94
CA GLU A 157 14.54 -20.97 -9.33
C GLU A 157 15.23 -20.75 -8.00
N ASP A 158 15.70 -19.54 -7.77
CA ASP A 158 16.40 -19.19 -6.54
C ASP A 158 15.43 -18.61 -5.51
N ALA A 159 14.15 -18.46 -5.85
CA ALA A 159 13.10 -17.97 -4.96
C ALA A 159 12.74 -19.01 -3.90
N LYS A 160 11.98 -18.58 -2.89
CA LYS A 160 11.60 -19.47 -1.80
C LYS A 160 10.37 -20.28 -2.18
N HIS A 161 10.47 -21.59 -2.06
CA HIS A 161 9.36 -22.52 -2.27
C HIS A 161 8.84 -22.98 -0.92
N LEU A 162 7.54 -22.81 -0.67
CA LEU A 162 6.98 -23.17 0.62
C LEU A 162 6.81 -24.69 0.74
N GLU A 163 7.47 -25.25 1.75
CA GLU A 163 7.31 -26.63 2.18
C GLU A 163 6.20 -26.77 3.22
N SER A 164 5.90 -28.00 3.62
CA SER A 164 4.83 -28.35 4.57
C SER A 164 5.06 -27.81 6.00
N ASN A 165 6.26 -27.32 6.31
CA ASN A 165 6.66 -26.90 7.66
C ASN A 165 6.76 -25.37 7.76
N PHE A 166 5.64 -24.72 8.06
CA PHE A 166 5.44 -23.26 7.98
C PHE A 166 6.22 -22.38 8.99
N LYS A 167 7.22 -22.91 9.69
CA LYS A 167 7.95 -22.10 10.67
C LYS A 167 8.99 -21.25 9.97
N ASP A 168 8.90 -19.92 10.13
CA ASP A 168 9.87 -18.96 9.62
C ASP A 168 9.95 -18.88 8.07
N GLU A 169 8.88 -19.32 7.39
CA GLU A 169 8.84 -19.41 5.93
C GLU A 169 8.89 -18.05 5.21
N PHE A 170 8.55 -16.96 5.90
CA PHE A 170 8.72 -15.62 5.37
C PHE A 170 10.00 -14.92 5.87
N LYS A 171 10.85 -15.62 6.62
CA LYS A 171 12.20 -15.14 6.96
C LYS A 171 13.15 -15.38 5.77
N ASP A 172 13.98 -14.38 5.49
CA ASP A 172 15.06 -14.42 4.49
C ASP A 172 14.62 -14.70 3.04
N VAL A 173 13.50 -14.07 2.63
CA VAL A 173 13.01 -14.10 1.24
C VAL A 173 13.94 -13.29 0.33
N LYS A 174 14.50 -13.95 -0.69
CA LYS A 174 15.36 -13.31 -1.71
C LYS A 174 14.56 -12.38 -2.62
N THR A 175 15.23 -11.39 -3.20
CA THR A 175 14.58 -10.32 -3.97
C THR A 175 14.67 -10.57 -5.47
N ILE A 176 13.56 -10.44 -6.20
CA ILE A 176 13.51 -10.54 -7.67
C ILE A 176 12.82 -9.31 -8.27
N GLU A 177 13.35 -8.78 -9.36
CA GLU A 177 12.65 -7.72 -10.11
C GLU A 177 11.43 -8.30 -10.85
N ALA A 178 10.37 -7.51 -10.95
CA ALA A 178 9.16 -7.90 -11.69
C ALA A 178 9.45 -8.34 -13.13
N LYS A 179 10.40 -7.69 -13.82
CA LYS A 179 10.81 -8.04 -15.18
C LYS A 179 11.44 -9.44 -15.23
N ASP A 180 12.30 -9.77 -14.27
CA ASP A 180 13.05 -11.02 -14.21
C ASP A 180 12.15 -12.16 -13.74
N LEU A 181 11.21 -11.87 -12.85
CA LEU A 181 10.13 -12.77 -12.46
C LEU A 181 9.28 -13.19 -13.67
N MET A 182 8.73 -12.22 -14.41
CA MET A 182 7.88 -12.51 -15.58
C MET A 182 8.68 -13.17 -16.72
N GLN A 183 9.95 -12.79 -16.90
CA GLN A 183 10.84 -13.45 -17.85
C GLN A 183 11.10 -14.91 -17.47
N SER A 184 11.31 -15.20 -16.18
CA SER A 184 11.52 -16.57 -15.68
C SER A 184 10.30 -17.46 -15.93
N ILE A 185 9.09 -16.92 -15.69
CA ILE A 185 7.84 -17.63 -16.00
C ILE A 185 7.74 -17.86 -17.51
N SER A 186 7.93 -16.81 -18.32
CA SER A 186 7.85 -16.92 -19.79
C SER A 186 8.85 -17.93 -20.35
N ASN A 187 10.08 -17.96 -19.85
CA ASN A 187 11.09 -18.95 -20.25
C ASN A 187 10.70 -20.38 -19.88
N ALA A 188 9.99 -20.57 -18.76
CA ALA A 188 9.55 -21.87 -18.29
C ALA A 188 8.38 -22.43 -19.11
N ILE A 189 7.37 -21.61 -19.42
CA ILE A 189 6.10 -22.08 -19.99
C ILE A 189 5.83 -21.65 -21.44
N GLY A 190 6.61 -20.70 -21.97
CA GLY A 190 6.46 -20.14 -23.30
C GLY A 190 5.34 -19.09 -23.42
N ALA A 191 5.44 -18.25 -24.46
CA ALA A 191 4.55 -17.11 -24.69
C ALA A 191 3.06 -17.49 -24.84
N ASP A 192 2.76 -18.62 -25.49
CA ASP A 192 1.37 -19.06 -25.66
C ASP A 192 0.71 -19.36 -24.32
N LYS A 193 1.45 -19.99 -23.39
CA LYS A 193 0.93 -20.27 -22.06
C LYS A 193 0.87 -19.01 -21.19
N MET A 194 1.74 -18.03 -21.39
CA MET A 194 1.62 -16.71 -20.74
C MET A 194 0.26 -16.09 -21.04
N LYS A 195 -0.25 -16.24 -22.28
CA LYS A 195 -1.53 -15.69 -22.70
C LYS A 195 -2.74 -16.35 -22.06
N THR A 196 -2.67 -17.64 -21.75
CA THR A 196 -3.84 -18.43 -21.34
C THR A 196 -3.85 -18.85 -19.87
N HIS A 197 -2.68 -19.07 -19.26
CA HIS A 197 -2.57 -19.65 -17.92
C HIS A 197 -2.12 -18.64 -16.86
N VAL A 198 -1.44 -17.55 -17.24
CA VAL A 198 -0.93 -16.57 -16.28
C VAL A 198 -1.98 -15.49 -16.01
N ARG A 199 -2.21 -15.24 -14.72
CA ARG A 199 -3.01 -14.15 -14.19
C ARG A 199 -2.20 -13.33 -13.20
N VAL A 200 -2.43 -12.03 -13.17
CA VAL A 200 -1.70 -11.09 -12.31
C VAL A 200 -2.68 -10.26 -11.51
N LEU A 201 -2.59 -10.35 -10.20
CA LEU A 201 -3.32 -9.54 -9.23
C LEU A 201 -2.33 -8.61 -8.54
N THR A 202 -2.58 -7.31 -8.56
CA THR A 202 -1.76 -6.34 -7.83
C THR A 202 -2.57 -5.46 -6.90
N ASP A 203 -1.89 -4.91 -5.88
CA ASP A 203 -2.32 -3.76 -5.09
C ASP A 203 -1.31 -2.63 -5.33
N MET A 204 -1.58 -1.80 -6.33
CA MET A 204 -0.74 -0.66 -6.73
C MET A 204 0.69 -1.03 -7.18
N ASP A 205 0.91 -2.24 -7.69
CA ASP A 205 2.21 -2.65 -8.26
C ASP A 205 2.26 -2.47 -9.78
N HIS A 206 2.39 -1.22 -10.19
CA HIS A 206 2.55 -0.84 -11.60
C HIS A 206 3.73 -1.52 -12.29
N THR A 207 4.78 -1.94 -11.54
CA THR A 207 5.96 -2.55 -12.12
C THR A 207 5.70 -4.00 -12.53
N LEU A 208 4.96 -4.73 -11.71
CA LEU A 208 4.50 -6.07 -12.02
C LEU A 208 3.49 -6.06 -13.15
N GLN A 209 2.53 -5.12 -13.14
CA GLN A 209 1.56 -4.97 -14.23
C GLN A 209 2.23 -4.67 -15.58
N LYS A 210 3.22 -3.76 -15.58
CA LYS A 210 4.01 -3.46 -16.79
C LYS A 210 4.83 -4.66 -17.25
N ALA A 211 5.49 -5.37 -16.33
CA ALA A 211 6.28 -6.55 -16.67
C ALA A 211 5.40 -7.66 -17.27
N ALA A 212 4.19 -7.84 -16.74
CA ALA A 212 3.22 -8.79 -17.26
C ALA A 212 2.76 -8.42 -18.67
N SER A 213 2.43 -7.15 -18.91
CA SER A 213 2.08 -6.65 -20.25
C SER A 213 3.20 -6.89 -21.26
N ASN A 214 4.46 -6.64 -20.88
CA ASN A 214 5.62 -6.83 -21.75
C ASN A 214 5.88 -8.30 -22.10
N HIS A 215 5.37 -9.23 -21.30
CA HIS A 215 5.44 -10.67 -21.55
C HIS A 215 4.10 -11.23 -22.04
N GLU A 216 3.31 -10.39 -22.70
CA GLU A 216 2.07 -10.76 -23.41
C GLU A 216 0.95 -11.35 -22.54
N VAL A 217 0.95 -11.09 -21.23
CA VAL A 217 -0.22 -11.41 -20.40
C VAL A 217 -1.38 -10.46 -20.78
N PRO A 218 -2.53 -10.97 -21.23
CA PRO A 218 -3.64 -10.15 -21.71
C PRO A 218 -4.18 -9.21 -20.63
N SER A 219 -4.75 -8.09 -21.05
CA SER A 219 -5.42 -7.12 -20.17
C SER A 219 -6.46 -7.78 -19.27
N GLU A 220 -7.26 -8.72 -19.81
CA GLU A 220 -8.29 -9.43 -19.05
C GLU A 220 -7.74 -10.42 -18.00
N HIS A 221 -6.43 -10.69 -17.98
CA HIS A 221 -5.78 -11.54 -16.99
C HIS A 221 -4.96 -10.72 -15.99
N ARG A 222 -5.08 -9.40 -16.05
CA ARG A 222 -4.32 -8.45 -15.24
C ARG A 222 -5.32 -7.58 -14.50
N LEU A 223 -5.34 -7.69 -13.17
CA LEU A 223 -6.19 -6.89 -12.29
C LEU A 223 -5.31 -6.12 -11.32
N ASP A 224 -5.49 -4.80 -11.27
CA ASP A 224 -4.92 -3.97 -10.22
C ASP A 224 -6.02 -3.46 -9.28
N GLN A 225 -5.82 -3.68 -7.99
CA GLN A 225 -6.65 -3.15 -6.93
C GLN A 225 -6.20 -1.73 -6.64
N GLN A 226 -6.63 -0.81 -7.50
CA GLN A 226 -6.49 0.61 -7.22
C GLN A 226 -7.73 1.06 -6.46
N ASN A 227 -7.56 1.33 -5.18
CA ASN A 227 -8.65 1.79 -4.34
C ASN A 227 -8.77 3.32 -4.40
N HIS A 228 -8.90 3.88 -5.61
CA HIS A 228 -9.32 5.27 -5.76
C HIS A 228 -10.77 5.34 -5.35
N ALA A 229 -11.10 5.72 -4.12
CA ALA A 229 -12.52 5.86 -3.78
C ALA A 229 -13.16 7.02 -4.57
N VAL A 230 -12.32 7.97 -4.99
CA VAL A 230 -12.59 9.03 -5.96
C VAL A 230 -11.38 9.15 -6.89
N MET A 231 -11.60 9.03 -8.21
CA MET A 231 -10.59 9.39 -9.20
C MET A 231 -10.34 10.89 -9.16
N LEU A 232 -9.07 11.30 -9.07
CA LEU A 232 -8.72 12.71 -9.27
C LEU A 232 -8.90 13.06 -10.75
N GLU A 233 -9.65 14.13 -11.02
CA GLU A 233 -9.84 14.63 -12.39
C GLU A 233 -8.66 15.50 -12.81
N MET A 234 -8.24 15.40 -14.08
CA MET A 234 -7.23 16.29 -14.67
C MET A 234 -7.83 17.69 -14.99
N ASN A 235 -7.27 18.72 -14.37
CA ASN A 235 -7.47 20.15 -14.52
C ASN A 235 -6.13 20.88 -14.22
N ASP A 236 -6.04 22.19 -14.44
CA ASP A 236 -4.76 22.94 -14.35
C ASP A 236 -4.09 22.88 -12.95
N SER A 237 -4.82 22.45 -11.91
CA SER A 237 -4.29 22.21 -10.58
C SER A 237 -3.55 20.86 -10.45
N ASP A 238 -3.63 19.99 -11.45
CA ASP A 238 -3.01 18.65 -11.46
C ASP A 238 -1.53 18.61 -11.76
N LEU A 239 -0.95 19.79 -11.91
CA LEU A 239 0.49 20.03 -12.06
C LEU A 239 1.20 20.09 -10.70
N LYS A 240 0.43 19.97 -9.61
CA LYS A 240 0.91 19.85 -8.25
C LYS A 240 1.75 18.59 -8.07
N LYS A 241 2.91 18.76 -7.45
CA LYS A 241 3.90 17.71 -7.14
C LYS A 241 3.30 16.52 -6.38
N GLU A 242 2.24 16.75 -5.61
CA GLU A 242 1.49 15.76 -4.84
C GLU A 242 0.78 14.74 -5.76
N ASN A 243 0.34 15.15 -6.96
CA ASN A 243 -0.26 14.23 -7.95
C ASN A 243 0.79 13.38 -8.72
N ALA A 244 2.08 13.70 -8.60
CA ALA A 244 3.13 12.96 -9.29
C ALA A 244 3.26 11.51 -8.78
N VAL A 245 2.88 11.25 -7.53
CA VAL A 245 2.90 9.91 -6.90
C VAL A 245 1.81 9.04 -7.49
N LEU A 246 0.56 9.54 -7.48
CA LEU A 246 -0.58 8.85 -8.06
C LEU A 246 -0.24 8.41 -9.47
N SER A 247 0.18 9.32 -10.35
CA SER A 247 0.55 8.98 -11.73
C SER A 247 1.72 7.97 -11.91
N LYS A 248 2.52 7.70 -10.87
CA LYS A 248 3.55 6.64 -10.86
C LYS A 248 3.03 5.29 -10.41
N VAL A 249 2.00 5.27 -9.58
CA VAL A 249 1.40 4.04 -9.06
C VAL A 249 0.12 3.66 -9.78
N LEU A 250 -0.43 4.51 -10.65
CA LEU A 250 -1.55 4.17 -11.54
C LEU A 250 -1.21 3.00 -12.46
N GLY A 251 -2.22 2.18 -12.72
CA GLY A 251 -2.14 0.99 -13.56
C GLY A 251 -1.77 1.41 -14.97
N GLY A 252 -2.68 2.07 -15.69
CA GLY A 252 -2.42 2.69 -17.02
C GLY A 252 -1.67 1.83 -18.05
N ASN A 253 -1.58 0.51 -17.87
CA ASN A 253 -1.05 -0.52 -18.77
C ASN A 253 -2.21 -1.35 -19.36
N ARG A 254 -3.44 -0.83 -19.33
CA ARG A 254 -4.67 -1.52 -19.77
C ARG A 254 -5.02 -2.77 -18.97
N GLU A 255 -4.48 -2.90 -17.77
CA GLU A 255 -5.00 -3.84 -16.78
C GLU A 255 -6.42 -3.43 -16.37
N MET A 256 -7.21 -4.41 -15.97
CA MET A 256 -8.48 -4.12 -15.32
C MET A 256 -8.22 -3.45 -13.97
N VAL A 257 -9.08 -2.51 -13.60
CA VAL A 257 -9.00 -1.83 -12.30
C VAL A 257 -10.19 -2.26 -11.46
N ALA A 258 -9.94 -2.90 -10.32
CA ALA A 258 -10.97 -3.19 -9.33
C ALA A 258 -11.22 -1.92 -8.49
N HIS A 259 -12.11 -1.05 -8.97
CA HIS A 259 -12.45 0.21 -8.31
C HIS A 259 -13.56 0.03 -7.25
N ILE A 260 -13.38 0.64 -6.07
CA ILE A 260 -14.40 0.70 -5.02
C ILE A 260 -14.94 2.12 -4.93
N ASP A 261 -16.18 2.32 -5.34
CA ASP A 261 -16.82 3.60 -5.05
C ASP A 261 -17.00 3.79 -3.55
N LEU A 262 -16.98 5.05 -3.11
CA LEU A 262 -17.48 5.45 -1.80
C LEU A 262 -18.92 4.94 -1.56
N GLY A 263 -19.02 3.80 -0.88
CA GLY A 263 -20.28 3.12 -0.54
C GLY A 263 -20.84 2.18 -1.62
N GLY A 264 -20.08 1.88 -2.68
CA GLY A 264 -20.60 1.11 -3.82
C GLY A 264 -20.81 -0.39 -3.56
N LYS A 265 -19.91 -1.02 -2.80
CA LYS A 265 -19.87 -2.47 -2.56
C LYS A 265 -19.63 -2.79 -1.10
N ASN A 266 -19.99 -4.01 -0.69
CA ASN A 266 -19.74 -4.48 0.66
C ASN A 266 -18.24 -4.81 0.86
N THR A 267 -17.61 -4.19 1.85
CA THR A 267 -16.24 -4.51 2.32
C THR A 267 -16.23 -5.12 3.73
N LEU A 268 -17.40 -5.36 4.31
CA LEU A 268 -17.59 -5.69 5.72
C LEU A 268 -17.76 -7.20 5.97
N LEU A 269 -17.27 -8.08 5.10
CA LEU A 269 -17.36 -9.54 5.29
C LEU A 269 -16.76 -9.99 6.64
N GLY A 270 -15.66 -9.38 7.07
CA GLY A 270 -15.09 -9.67 8.39
C GLY A 270 -16.00 -9.30 9.57
N VAL A 271 -16.95 -8.37 9.39
CA VAL A 271 -17.96 -8.01 10.40
C VAL A 271 -18.99 -9.12 10.55
N GLN A 272 -19.28 -9.87 9.48
CA GLN A 272 -20.17 -11.02 9.52
C GLN A 272 -19.68 -12.08 10.53
N GLU A 273 -18.38 -12.32 10.62
CA GLU A 273 -17.81 -13.24 11.61
C GLU A 273 -18.06 -12.75 13.04
N SER A 274 -17.85 -11.45 13.29
CA SER A 274 -18.07 -10.81 14.59
C SER A 274 -19.54 -10.81 15.00
N ILE A 275 -20.45 -10.73 14.02
CA ILE A 275 -21.90 -10.74 14.20
C ILE A 275 -22.43 -12.16 14.43
N ASN A 276 -22.10 -13.11 13.55
CA ASN A 276 -22.71 -14.45 13.56
C ASN A 276 -22.01 -15.44 14.50
N GLY A 277 -20.79 -15.13 14.97
CA GLY A 277 -20.02 -16.00 15.87
C GLY A 277 -19.73 -17.40 15.31
N SER A 278 -19.73 -17.56 13.98
CA SER A 278 -19.92 -18.86 13.32
C SER A 278 -18.73 -19.82 13.40
N ASN A 279 -17.53 -19.37 13.76
CA ASN A 279 -16.33 -20.23 13.85
C ASN A 279 -15.72 -20.33 15.25
N SER A 280 -16.39 -19.81 16.27
CA SER A 280 -15.90 -19.90 17.63
C SER A 280 -16.94 -20.61 18.47
N LYS A 281 -16.47 -21.50 19.34
CA LYS A 281 -17.21 -22.02 20.49
C LYS A 281 -17.52 -20.88 21.47
N PHE A 282 -18.14 -19.81 20.99
CA PHE A 282 -18.61 -18.68 21.77
C PHE A 282 -19.66 -19.24 22.74
N SER A 283 -19.40 -19.05 24.03
CA SER A 283 -20.43 -19.22 25.04
C SER A 283 -21.64 -18.35 24.64
N ASN A 284 -22.87 -18.83 24.85
CA ASN A 284 -24.12 -18.12 24.55
C ASN A 284 -24.30 -16.75 25.27
N LYS A 285 -23.29 -16.28 26.00
CA LYS A 285 -23.25 -14.95 26.59
C LYS A 285 -22.50 -14.05 25.59
N ASN A 286 -23.16 -12.99 25.10
CA ASN A 286 -22.57 -11.92 24.29
C ASN A 286 -22.58 -12.06 22.76
N LYS A 287 -23.64 -12.66 22.18
CA LYS A 287 -23.91 -12.59 20.73
C LYS A 287 -24.82 -11.40 20.42
N ILE A 288 -24.48 -10.62 19.39
CA ILE A 288 -25.42 -9.64 18.83
C ILE A 288 -26.39 -10.38 17.91
N ASP A 289 -27.63 -10.56 18.35
CA ASP A 289 -28.70 -11.15 17.54
C ASP A 289 -29.31 -10.10 16.60
N VAL A 290 -29.63 -10.51 15.37
CA VAL A 290 -30.26 -9.65 14.35
C VAL A 290 -31.60 -9.06 14.81
N ASN A 291 -32.30 -9.75 15.72
CA ASN A 291 -33.59 -9.36 16.25
C ASN A 291 -33.49 -8.48 17.51
N MET A 292 -32.29 -8.29 18.07
CA MET A 292 -32.11 -7.36 19.18
C MET A 292 -32.40 -5.94 18.74
N SER A 293 -33.01 -5.16 19.64
CA SER A 293 -33.11 -3.72 19.45
C SER A 293 -31.72 -3.10 19.40
N LYS A 294 -31.57 -1.98 18.67
CA LYS A 294 -30.30 -1.25 18.60
C LYS A 294 -29.74 -0.91 19.98
N LYS A 295 -30.61 -0.54 20.92
CA LYS A 295 -30.24 -0.26 22.31
C LYS A 295 -29.69 -1.48 23.03
N ALA A 296 -30.36 -2.63 22.94
CA ALA A 296 -29.89 -3.86 23.58
C ALA A 296 -28.53 -4.31 23.01
N ALA A 297 -28.33 -4.17 21.70
CA ALA A 297 -27.05 -4.46 21.07
C ALA A 297 -25.91 -3.51 21.54
N MET A 298 -26.21 -2.23 21.68
CA MET A 298 -25.26 -1.24 22.22
C MET A 298 -24.91 -1.55 23.68
N GLU A 299 -25.89 -1.87 24.54
CA GLU A 299 -25.66 -2.24 25.94
C GLU A 299 -24.81 -3.51 26.08
N GLU A 300 -25.09 -4.53 25.27
CA GLU A 300 -24.32 -5.78 25.23
C GLU A 300 -22.87 -5.52 24.80
N MET A 301 -22.69 -4.67 23.78
CA MET A 301 -21.37 -4.28 23.31
C MET A 301 -20.61 -3.45 24.35
N ALA A 302 -21.28 -2.50 25.01
CA ALA A 302 -20.70 -1.72 26.09
C ALA A 302 -20.20 -2.62 27.21
N ALA A 303 -21.00 -3.62 27.63
CA ALA A 303 -20.60 -4.59 28.64
C ALA A 303 -19.33 -5.34 28.24
N ARG A 304 -19.23 -5.77 26.98
CA ARG A 304 -18.04 -6.45 26.45
C ARG A 304 -16.81 -5.55 26.45
N LEU A 305 -16.94 -4.31 25.99
CA LEU A 305 -15.82 -3.38 25.83
C LEU A 305 -15.29 -2.87 27.18
N MET A 306 -16.16 -2.68 28.17
CA MET A 306 -15.77 -2.16 29.49
C MET A 306 -14.89 -3.11 30.30
N ASP A 307 -14.93 -4.42 30.02
CA ASP A 307 -14.01 -5.41 30.63
C ASP A 307 -12.54 -5.16 30.22
N GLU A 308 -12.29 -4.42 29.13
CA GLU A 308 -10.97 -4.20 28.53
C GLU A 308 -10.37 -2.83 28.89
N LYS A 309 -10.79 -2.22 30.01
CA LYS A 309 -10.36 -0.87 30.40
C LYS A 309 -8.83 -0.73 30.43
N ASN A 310 -8.30 0.19 29.62
CA ASN A 310 -6.86 0.42 29.51
C ASN A 310 -6.34 1.54 30.43
N ASP A 311 -5.05 1.44 30.78
CA ASP A 311 -4.34 2.39 31.64
C ASP A 311 -4.03 3.70 30.91
N LEU A 312 -4.55 4.81 31.45
CA LEU A 312 -4.37 6.17 30.93
C LEU A 312 -2.92 6.66 30.92
N ARG A 313 -2.04 6.07 31.71
CA ARG A 313 -0.59 6.42 31.77
C ARG A 313 0.17 6.08 30.49
N LYS A 314 -0.50 5.58 29.45
CA LYS A 314 0.06 5.26 28.15
C LYS A 314 -0.17 6.35 27.09
N VAL A 315 -1.04 7.33 27.34
CA VAL A 315 -1.25 8.46 26.40
C VAL A 315 -0.01 9.35 26.35
N GLY A 316 0.36 9.80 25.14
CA GLY A 316 1.47 10.73 24.93
C GLY A 316 2.88 10.11 25.02
N LYS A 317 2.99 8.78 25.04
CA LYS A 317 4.28 8.06 24.87
C LYS A 317 4.53 7.83 23.37
N ASP A 318 5.74 7.38 22.99
CA ASP A 318 6.21 7.16 21.60
C ASP A 318 5.38 6.17 20.74
N GLN A 319 4.18 5.79 21.20
CA GLN A 319 3.24 4.89 20.54
C GLN A 319 1.83 5.52 20.51
N GLN A 320 1.08 5.22 19.45
CA GLN A 320 -0.33 5.60 19.34
C GLN A 320 -1.16 4.93 20.44
N TYR A 321 -2.02 5.70 21.13
CA TYR A 321 -2.87 5.18 22.19
C TYR A 321 -3.90 4.18 21.65
N GLN A 322 -3.91 2.95 22.16
CA GLN A 322 -4.87 1.90 21.80
C GLN A 322 -5.63 1.42 23.04
N GLY A 323 -6.93 1.11 22.90
CA GLY A 323 -7.74 0.60 24.01
C GLY A 323 -9.13 1.16 24.15
N VAL A 324 -9.80 0.74 25.23
CA VAL A 324 -11.11 1.26 25.63
C VAL A 324 -10.95 2.27 26.77
N PHE A 325 -11.57 3.44 26.62
CA PHE A 325 -11.59 4.52 27.60
C PHE A 325 -13.00 5.01 27.89
N TYR A 326 -13.28 5.30 29.16
CA TYR A 326 -14.56 5.82 29.65
C TYR A 326 -14.40 6.40 31.05
N LYS A 327 -15.38 7.21 31.49
CA LYS A 327 -15.41 7.83 32.81
C LYS A 327 -15.45 6.81 33.94
N ASP A 328 -14.68 7.04 35.00
CA ASP A 328 -14.70 6.20 36.21
C ASP A 328 -16.11 6.09 36.80
N GLY A 329 -16.53 4.86 37.12
CA GLY A 329 -17.85 4.57 37.68
C GLY A 329 -19.00 4.50 36.65
N LEU A 330 -18.73 4.72 35.36
CA LEU A 330 -19.70 4.40 34.31
C LEU A 330 -20.00 2.89 34.34
N LYS A 331 -21.26 2.53 34.13
CA LYS A 331 -21.72 1.14 34.04
C LYS A 331 -22.29 0.87 32.64
N PRO A 332 -22.26 -0.37 32.13
CA PRO A 332 -22.74 -0.69 30.79
C PRO A 332 -24.16 -0.18 30.50
N GLU A 333 -25.09 -0.34 31.45
CA GLU A 333 -26.50 0.10 31.32
C GLU A 333 -26.68 1.63 31.26
N ASN A 334 -25.64 2.38 31.65
CA ASN A 334 -25.63 3.84 31.62
C ASN A 334 -24.89 4.40 30.40
N VAL A 335 -24.26 3.56 29.58
CA VAL A 335 -23.66 3.99 28.32
C VAL A 335 -24.77 4.45 27.39
N LYS A 336 -24.58 5.63 26.80
CA LYS A 336 -25.53 6.24 25.86
C LYS A 336 -24.97 6.27 24.45
N ASN A 337 -23.65 6.21 24.29
CA ASN A 337 -23.02 6.17 23.00
C ASN A 337 -21.71 5.40 23.03
N ILE A 338 -21.33 4.85 21.87
CA ILE A 338 -20.03 4.23 21.63
C ILE A 338 -19.39 4.99 20.47
N MET A 339 -18.13 5.36 20.64
CA MET A 339 -17.37 6.10 19.63
C MET A 339 -16.06 5.37 19.32
N TYR A 340 -15.88 4.98 18.05
CA TYR A 340 -14.67 4.36 17.56
C TYR A 340 -13.68 5.42 17.07
N VAL A 341 -12.40 5.30 17.43
CA VAL A 341 -11.35 6.25 17.07
C VAL A 341 -10.27 5.52 16.28
N TYR A 342 -10.12 5.87 15.01
CA TYR A 342 -9.05 5.39 14.13
C TYR A 342 -8.48 6.56 13.33
N ALA A 343 -7.49 7.24 13.92
CA ALA A 343 -7.06 8.55 13.43
C ALA A 343 -5.53 8.67 13.33
N HIS A 344 -4.84 7.55 13.09
CA HIS A 344 -3.38 7.47 12.95
C HIS A 344 -2.64 8.34 13.97
N ASN A 345 -1.87 9.34 13.54
CA ASN A 345 -1.05 10.14 14.45
C ASN A 345 -1.84 11.26 15.15
N TYR A 346 -3.06 11.58 14.72
CA TYR A 346 -3.98 12.41 15.51
C TYR A 346 -4.52 11.66 16.73
N GLN A 347 -4.38 10.33 16.78
CA GLN A 347 -4.98 9.49 17.81
C GLN A 347 -4.56 9.88 19.23
N ASN A 348 -3.30 10.30 19.45
CA ASN A 348 -2.84 10.77 20.75
C ASN A 348 -3.47 12.13 21.13
N GLY A 349 -3.50 13.10 20.21
CA GLY A 349 -4.15 14.40 20.47
C GLY A 349 -5.67 14.27 20.69
N ILE A 350 -6.31 13.36 19.98
CA ILE A 350 -7.71 12.99 20.19
C ILE A 350 -7.90 12.34 21.57
N ALA A 351 -7.01 11.42 21.96
CA ALA A 351 -7.04 10.80 23.28
C ALA A 351 -6.86 11.82 24.41
N GLU A 352 -5.91 12.75 24.28
CA GLU A 352 -5.68 13.84 25.24
C GLU A 352 -6.92 14.73 25.38
N SER A 353 -7.54 15.12 24.26
CA SER A 353 -8.77 15.89 24.23
C SER A 353 -9.91 15.14 24.94
N ILE A 354 -10.10 13.86 24.61
CA ILE A 354 -11.15 13.02 25.22
C ILE A 354 -10.95 12.89 26.74
N ILE A 355 -9.72 12.67 27.20
CA ILE A 355 -9.39 12.56 28.62
C ILE A 355 -9.69 13.87 29.35
N LYS A 356 -9.28 14.99 28.77
CA LYS A 356 -9.57 16.32 29.33
C LYS A 356 -11.08 16.57 29.38
N GLY A 357 -11.82 16.21 28.33
CA GLY A 357 -13.28 16.31 28.28
C GLY A 357 -13.98 15.52 29.39
N VAL A 358 -13.53 14.29 29.65
CA VAL A 358 -14.03 13.46 30.77
C VAL A 358 -13.70 14.10 32.12
N ASN A 359 -12.46 14.55 32.33
CA ASN A 359 -12.01 15.13 33.60
C ASN A 359 -12.70 16.47 33.92
N GLU A 360 -12.98 17.27 32.89
CA GLU A 360 -13.69 18.56 33.03
C GLU A 360 -15.22 18.40 33.07
N GLY A 361 -15.73 17.17 32.89
CA GLY A 361 -17.18 16.92 32.86
C GLY A 361 -17.88 17.60 31.70
N LYS A 362 -17.25 17.65 30.52
CA LYS A 362 -17.88 18.17 29.30
C LYS A 362 -19.05 17.28 28.90
N LYS A 363 -20.12 17.92 28.41
CA LYS A 363 -21.36 17.25 27.99
C LYS A 363 -21.09 16.11 27.02
N GLY A 364 -21.65 14.94 27.33
CA GLY A 364 -21.61 13.73 26.50
C GLY A 364 -20.37 12.86 26.69
N PHE A 365 -19.35 13.32 27.39
CA PHE A 365 -18.17 12.49 27.71
C PHE A 365 -18.42 11.55 28.89
N GLU A 366 -19.36 11.90 29.76
CA GLU A 366 -19.69 11.15 30.97
C GLU A 366 -20.38 9.81 30.73
N ASP A 367 -21.04 9.66 29.58
CA ASP A 367 -21.85 8.50 29.21
C ASP A 367 -21.48 7.92 27.82
N THR A 368 -20.33 8.33 27.27
CA THR A 368 -19.77 7.79 26.03
C THR A 368 -18.60 6.85 26.33
N LEU A 369 -18.59 5.72 25.65
CA LEU A 369 -17.46 4.77 25.64
C LEU A 369 -16.62 4.98 24.38
N PHE A 370 -15.32 5.24 24.56
CA PHE A 370 -14.38 5.50 23.47
C PHE A 370 -13.52 4.27 23.21
N VAL A 371 -13.48 3.83 21.95
CA VAL A 371 -12.74 2.63 21.51
C VAL A 371 -11.67 3.05 20.51
N PHE A 372 -10.41 3.08 20.95
CA PHE A 372 -9.27 3.45 20.13
C PHE A 372 -8.71 2.23 19.40
N CYS A 373 -8.57 2.35 18.09
CA CYS A 373 -8.01 1.33 17.20
C CYS A 373 -6.60 0.92 17.60
N GLY A 374 -6.32 -0.39 17.56
CA GLY A 374 -5.00 -0.95 17.81
C GLY A 374 -5.03 -2.48 17.86
N GLY A 375 -3.87 -3.10 17.65
CA GLY A 375 -3.75 -4.57 17.64
C GLY A 375 -4.10 -5.22 18.98
N ASP A 376 -3.93 -4.50 20.08
CA ASP A 376 -4.21 -4.97 21.44
C ASP A 376 -5.44 -4.31 22.07
N THR A 377 -6.32 -3.69 21.27
CA THR A 377 -7.50 -3.00 21.82
C THR A 377 -8.41 -3.96 22.58
N LEU A 378 -8.58 -5.17 22.06
CA LEU A 378 -9.37 -6.23 22.69
C LEU A 378 -8.50 -7.45 22.91
N LYS A 379 -8.62 -8.06 24.10
CA LYS A 379 -7.93 -9.30 24.41
C LYS A 379 -8.78 -10.49 24.03
N LYS A 380 -8.07 -11.56 23.69
CA LYS A 380 -8.64 -12.90 23.52
C LYS A 380 -9.13 -13.40 24.88
N ARG A 381 -10.38 -13.87 24.96
CA ARG A 381 -10.96 -14.48 26.18
C ARG A 381 -10.78 -15.99 26.20
N GLU A 382 -10.98 -16.58 27.38
CA GLU A 382 -10.96 -18.04 27.54
C GLU A 382 -12.02 -18.70 26.64
N GLY A 383 -11.58 -19.64 25.80
CA GLY A 383 -12.42 -20.33 24.82
C GLY A 383 -12.51 -19.67 23.44
N GLU A 384 -11.98 -18.46 23.25
CA GLU A 384 -11.84 -17.86 21.93
C GLU A 384 -10.59 -18.40 21.20
N GLU A 385 -10.57 -18.35 19.86
CA GLU A 385 -9.36 -18.69 19.07
C GLU A 385 -8.51 -17.44 18.77
N LYS A 386 -9.18 -16.31 18.48
CA LYS A 386 -8.59 -15.00 18.22
C LYS A 386 -9.38 -13.92 18.95
N ALA A 387 -8.72 -12.82 19.32
CA ALA A 387 -9.42 -11.64 19.83
C ALA A 387 -10.37 -11.08 18.74
N PRO A 388 -11.55 -10.57 19.12
CA PRO A 388 -12.44 -9.89 18.17
C PRO A 388 -11.81 -8.60 17.65
N ASN A 389 -12.13 -8.23 16.40
CA ASN A 389 -11.72 -6.95 15.84
C ASN A 389 -12.63 -5.83 16.37
N ALA A 390 -12.05 -4.84 17.06
CA ALA A 390 -12.77 -3.74 17.69
C ALA A 390 -13.57 -2.88 16.71
N MET A 391 -13.04 -2.67 15.50
CA MET A 391 -13.71 -1.93 14.43
C MET A 391 -14.98 -2.67 13.98
N HIS A 392 -14.87 -3.99 13.79
CA HIS A 392 -16.01 -4.81 13.39
C HIS A 392 -17.12 -4.80 14.46
N LEU A 393 -16.73 -4.84 15.73
CA LEU A 393 -17.66 -4.71 16.84
C LEU A 393 -18.34 -3.32 16.87
N ALA A 394 -17.60 -2.25 16.58
CA ALA A 394 -18.14 -0.90 16.48
C ALA A 394 -19.16 -0.78 15.32
N TYR A 395 -18.87 -1.35 14.15
CA TYR A 395 -19.82 -1.40 13.03
C TYR A 395 -21.09 -2.17 13.39
N ALA A 396 -20.97 -3.29 14.12
CA ALA A 396 -22.11 -4.12 14.50
C ALA A 396 -23.15 -3.41 15.39
N VAL A 397 -22.83 -2.23 15.95
CA VAL A 397 -23.72 -1.47 16.84
C VAL A 397 -23.94 -0.02 16.41
N GLU A 398 -23.64 0.35 15.17
CA GLU A 398 -23.78 1.74 14.68
C GLU A 398 -23.03 2.76 15.56
N ALA A 399 -21.84 2.40 16.03
CA ALA A 399 -20.97 3.32 16.78
C ALA A 399 -20.66 4.56 15.92
N ASP A 400 -20.61 5.73 16.56
CA ASP A 400 -20.08 6.93 15.90
C ASP A 400 -18.56 6.80 15.75
N ALA A 401 -17.95 7.59 14.89
CA ALA A 401 -16.52 7.45 14.64
C ALA A 401 -15.78 8.77 14.49
N ILE A 402 -14.52 8.78 14.93
CA ILE A 402 -13.53 9.81 14.61
C ILE A 402 -12.43 9.11 13.80
N THR A 403 -12.23 9.52 12.55
CA THR A 403 -11.27 8.85 11.68
C THR A 403 -10.49 9.79 10.78
N THR A 404 -9.26 9.40 10.46
CA THR A 404 -8.55 9.92 9.29
C THR A 404 -9.18 9.40 8.01
N MET A 405 -9.26 10.26 7.00
CA MET A 405 -9.87 9.90 5.72
C MET A 405 -9.06 8.82 5.00
N GLY A 406 -9.76 7.74 4.66
CA GLY A 406 -9.22 6.53 4.06
C GLY A 406 -10.35 5.76 3.39
N ALA A 407 -10.07 5.11 2.26
CA ALA A 407 -11.07 4.31 1.53
C ALA A 407 -11.65 3.13 2.36
N GLY A 408 -10.94 2.67 3.41
CA GLY A 408 -11.46 1.71 4.39
C GLY A 408 -12.63 2.26 5.20
N THR A 409 -12.44 3.32 5.98
CA THR A 409 -13.48 3.84 6.89
C THR A 409 -14.57 4.64 6.17
N ALA A 410 -14.19 5.43 5.17
CA ALA A 410 -15.11 6.32 4.44
C ALA A 410 -16.11 5.54 3.57
N GLY A 411 -15.62 4.55 2.82
CA GLY A 411 -16.47 3.70 1.98
C GLY A 411 -17.45 2.88 2.81
N GLU A 412 -16.98 2.31 3.93
CA GLU A 412 -17.78 1.51 4.86
C GLU A 412 -18.88 2.34 5.52
N PHE A 413 -18.55 3.56 5.94
CA PHE A 413 -19.52 4.52 6.47
C PHE A 413 -20.63 4.80 5.45
N VAL A 414 -20.30 5.21 4.24
CA VAL A 414 -21.32 5.49 3.21
C VAL A 414 -22.15 4.25 2.88
N TYR A 415 -21.51 3.08 2.75
CA TYR A 415 -22.20 1.83 2.47
C TYR A 415 -23.25 1.52 3.54
N LEU A 416 -22.87 1.64 4.82
CA LEU A 416 -23.78 1.36 5.94
C LEU A 416 -24.92 2.39 6.04
N HIS A 417 -24.70 3.65 5.68
CA HIS A 417 -25.79 4.63 5.59
C HIS A 417 -26.77 4.30 4.46
N GLU A 418 -26.27 4.08 3.25
CA GLU A 418 -27.11 3.90 2.06
C GLU A 418 -27.78 2.53 2.02
N LYS A 419 -27.06 1.46 2.39
CA LYS A 419 -27.55 0.07 2.33
C LYS A 419 -28.03 -0.43 3.68
N GLY A 420 -27.31 -0.11 4.76
CA GLY A 420 -27.62 -0.54 6.13
C GLY A 420 -28.66 0.32 6.84
N GLY A 421 -28.90 1.56 6.38
CA GLY A 421 -29.74 2.52 7.10
C GLY A 421 -29.14 3.00 8.42
N SER A 422 -27.81 2.95 8.54
CA SER A 422 -27.09 3.44 9.71
C SER A 422 -27.37 4.91 9.97
N LYS A 423 -27.42 5.27 11.26
CA LYS A 423 -27.54 6.67 11.74
C LYS A 423 -26.25 7.12 12.46
N ALA A 424 -25.17 6.37 12.34
CA ALA A 424 -23.88 6.72 12.91
C ALA A 424 -23.38 8.06 12.37
N GLY A 425 -22.61 8.80 13.16
CA GLY A 425 -21.87 9.97 12.69
C GLY A 425 -20.41 9.64 12.41
N LEU A 426 -19.78 10.49 11.61
CA LEU A 426 -18.35 10.42 11.32
C LEU A 426 -17.71 11.80 11.42
N MET A 427 -16.72 11.94 12.30
CA MET A 427 -15.79 13.06 12.28
C MET A 427 -14.59 12.68 11.43
N MET A 428 -14.34 13.46 10.39
CA MET A 428 -13.35 13.21 9.34
C MET A 428 -12.13 14.11 9.53
N PHE A 429 -10.95 13.51 9.53
CA PHE A 429 -9.65 14.18 9.50
C PHE A 429 -9.00 13.93 8.13
N PRO A 430 -9.06 14.89 7.19
CA PRO A 430 -8.37 14.76 5.91
C PRO A 430 -6.86 14.53 6.13
N ILE A 431 -6.27 13.64 5.34
CA ILE A 431 -4.82 13.40 5.41
C ILE A 431 -4.12 14.47 4.59
N LYS A 432 -3.46 15.41 5.28
CA LYS A 432 -2.82 16.54 4.63
C LYS A 432 -1.81 16.10 3.57
N GLY A 433 -1.94 16.68 2.39
CA GLY A 433 -1.05 16.41 1.25
C GLY A 433 -1.24 15.03 0.63
N HIS A 434 -2.30 14.32 1.00
CA HIS A 434 -2.75 13.09 0.34
C HIS A 434 -4.00 13.40 -0.47
N ASN A 435 -3.80 13.80 -1.73
CA ASN A 435 -4.84 14.39 -2.57
C ASN A 435 -6.11 13.52 -2.69
N GLU A 436 -5.95 12.20 -2.81
CA GLU A 436 -7.09 11.27 -2.85
C GLU A 436 -7.93 11.31 -1.57
N GLN A 437 -7.31 11.33 -0.38
CA GLN A 437 -8.04 11.33 0.88
C GLN A 437 -8.64 12.71 1.22
N GLU A 438 -7.99 13.79 0.80
CA GLU A 438 -8.58 15.13 0.83
C GLU A 438 -9.81 15.21 -0.09
N LYS A 439 -9.71 14.68 -1.31
CA LYS A 439 -10.83 14.65 -2.26
C LYS A 439 -11.97 13.76 -1.79
N ASN A 440 -11.67 12.63 -1.16
CA ASN A 440 -12.68 11.78 -0.52
C ASN A 440 -13.47 12.59 0.52
N ALA A 441 -12.80 13.41 1.34
CA ALA A 441 -13.49 14.29 2.28
C ALA A 441 -14.42 15.29 1.57
N ASP A 442 -13.94 15.96 0.52
CA ASP A 442 -14.72 16.93 -0.26
C ASP A 442 -15.97 16.30 -0.88
N VAL A 443 -15.83 15.10 -1.47
CA VAL A 443 -16.96 14.39 -2.09
C VAL A 443 -18.00 13.98 -1.06
N LEU A 444 -17.57 13.53 0.12
CA LEU A 444 -18.51 13.17 1.19
C LEU A 444 -19.28 14.37 1.73
N GLU A 445 -18.65 15.53 1.89
CA GLU A 445 -19.34 16.76 2.30
C GLU A 445 -20.42 17.19 1.30
N GLY A 446 -20.19 16.95 0.01
CA GLY A 446 -21.18 17.19 -1.05
C GLY A 446 -22.26 16.11 -1.17
N LYS A 447 -22.14 14.97 -0.48
CA LYS A 447 -23.00 13.81 -0.71
C LYS A 447 -24.26 13.85 0.17
N ASP A 448 -25.40 14.13 -0.48
CA ASP A 448 -26.70 14.31 0.19
C ASP A 448 -27.12 13.17 1.11
N SER A 449 -26.77 11.92 0.79
CA SER A 449 -27.14 10.75 1.59
C SER A 449 -26.45 10.68 2.95
N VAL A 450 -25.34 11.40 3.16
CA VAL A 450 -24.52 11.28 4.37
C VAL A 450 -24.12 12.60 5.01
N LYS A 451 -24.20 13.73 4.31
CA LYS A 451 -23.68 15.03 4.77
C LYS A 451 -24.14 15.45 6.17
N ASP A 452 -25.38 15.15 6.57
CA ASP A 452 -25.93 15.51 7.89
C ASP A 452 -25.31 14.71 9.06
N TYR A 453 -24.58 13.64 8.74
CA TYR A 453 -23.90 12.76 9.67
C TYR A 453 -22.40 13.04 9.77
N LEU A 454 -21.88 13.97 8.97
CA LEU A 454 -20.46 14.28 8.87
C LEU A 454 -20.07 15.50 9.69
N ALA A 455 -18.84 15.48 10.21
CA ALA A 455 -18.15 16.64 10.74
C ALA A 455 -16.72 16.64 10.19
N ARG A 456 -16.30 17.70 9.50
CA ARG A 456 -14.93 17.82 8.99
C ARG A 456 -14.05 18.61 9.95
N TYR A 457 -12.87 18.07 10.21
CA TYR A 457 -11.77 18.81 10.81
C TYR A 457 -11.00 19.55 9.70
N ALA A 458 -10.81 20.85 9.86
CA ALA A 458 -10.07 21.70 8.93
C ALA A 458 -8.73 22.17 9.52
N ASP A 459 -7.76 22.46 8.66
CA ASP A 459 -6.48 23.03 9.08
C ASP A 459 -6.69 24.36 9.82
N GLY A 460 -6.15 24.45 11.05
CA GLY A 460 -6.31 25.62 11.92
C GLY A 460 -7.49 25.54 12.87
N ASP A 461 -8.33 24.51 12.79
CA ASP A 461 -9.32 24.23 13.82
C ASP A 461 -8.63 23.90 15.16
N ASP A 462 -9.25 24.34 16.26
CA ASP A 462 -8.90 23.85 17.59
C ASP A 462 -9.46 22.43 17.78
N MET A 463 -8.56 21.43 17.77
CA MET A 463 -8.91 20.02 17.88
C MET A 463 -9.79 19.72 19.09
N GLU A 464 -9.44 20.28 20.25
CA GLU A 464 -10.19 20.07 21.49
C GLU A 464 -11.63 20.55 21.36
N SER A 465 -11.84 21.80 20.95
CA SER A 465 -13.17 22.39 20.78
C SER A 465 -14.00 21.62 19.76
N LYS A 466 -13.40 21.16 18.66
CA LYS A 466 -14.10 20.38 17.62
C LYS A 466 -14.54 19.01 18.14
N ILE A 467 -13.65 18.30 18.84
CA ILE A 467 -13.99 17.01 19.45
C ILE A 467 -15.09 17.19 20.49
N TYR A 468 -15.02 18.23 21.33
CA TYR A 468 -16.06 18.52 22.32
C TYR A 468 -17.42 18.77 21.69
N ALA A 469 -17.47 19.63 20.67
CA ALA A 469 -18.70 19.91 19.94
C ALA A 469 -19.27 18.64 19.28
N TYR A 470 -18.40 17.83 18.67
CA TYR A 470 -18.80 16.59 18.01
C TYR A 470 -19.36 15.57 19.00
N VAL A 471 -18.68 15.30 20.11
CA VAL A 471 -19.14 14.35 21.14
C VAL A 471 -20.48 14.79 21.74
N ALA A 472 -20.64 16.08 22.04
CA ALA A 472 -21.90 16.61 22.57
C ALA A 472 -23.07 16.44 21.58
N ASP A 473 -22.87 16.81 20.31
CA ASP A 473 -23.88 16.66 19.24
C ASP A 473 -24.26 15.19 19.01
N ARG A 474 -23.26 14.30 18.94
CA ARG A 474 -23.50 12.86 18.77
C ARG A 474 -24.26 12.26 19.95
N ARG A 475 -23.96 12.69 21.17
CA ARG A 475 -24.70 12.26 22.35
C ARG A 475 -26.18 12.68 22.29
N GLU A 476 -26.50 13.89 21.86
CA GLU A 476 -27.89 14.32 21.69
C GLU A 476 -28.63 13.46 20.65
N LYS A 477 -27.95 13.11 19.55
CA LYS A 477 -28.50 12.27 18.48
C LYS A 477 -28.57 10.78 18.83
N ALA A 478 -27.87 10.33 19.88
CA ALA A 478 -27.85 8.93 20.30
C ALA A 478 -29.24 8.41 20.70
N GLU A 479 -30.12 9.27 21.24
CA GLU A 479 -31.50 8.88 21.57
C GLU A 479 -32.33 8.59 20.32
N VAL A 480 -32.13 9.30 19.23
CA VAL A 480 -32.80 9.01 17.95
C VAL A 480 -32.18 7.78 17.28
N LYS A 481 -30.86 7.59 17.44
CA LYS A 481 -30.13 6.44 16.89
C LYS A 481 -30.53 5.12 17.56
N TYR A 482 -30.61 5.10 18.89
CA TYR A 482 -30.86 3.87 19.67
C TYR A 482 -32.25 3.77 20.30
N GLY A 483 -33.01 4.87 20.40
CA GLY A 483 -34.23 4.95 21.23
C GLY A 483 -35.53 4.45 20.59
N GLY A 484 -35.46 3.80 19.42
CA GLY A 484 -36.62 3.13 18.79
C GLY A 484 -36.59 1.61 18.96
N ASP A 485 -37.71 0.96 18.63
CA ASP A 485 -37.81 -0.51 18.54
C ASP A 485 -37.20 -1.07 17.23
N GLU A 486 -36.45 -0.25 16.49
CA GLU A 486 -35.69 -0.68 15.32
C GLU A 486 -34.68 -1.76 15.75
N ASN A 487 -34.62 -2.85 14.98
CA ASN A 487 -33.62 -3.90 15.13
C ASN A 487 -32.49 -3.72 14.10
N LEU A 488 -31.47 -4.57 14.19
CA LEU A 488 -30.28 -4.49 13.33
C LEU A 488 -30.45 -5.21 11.97
N SER A 489 -31.66 -5.65 11.62
CA SER A 489 -31.90 -6.48 10.43
C SER A 489 -31.39 -5.87 9.13
N LYS A 490 -31.66 -4.58 8.87
CA LYS A 490 -31.19 -3.91 7.65
C LYS A 490 -29.67 -3.80 7.59
N MET A 491 -29.04 -3.48 8.71
CA MET A 491 -27.58 -3.41 8.81
C MET A 491 -26.94 -4.79 8.62
N PHE A 492 -27.49 -5.83 9.25
CA PHE A 492 -27.03 -7.21 9.08
C PHE A 492 -27.18 -7.69 7.64
N ASN A 493 -28.31 -7.36 6.98
CA ASN A 493 -28.51 -7.69 5.57
C ASN A 493 -27.48 -6.99 4.67
N ALA A 494 -27.12 -5.74 4.98
CA ALA A 494 -26.06 -5.04 4.25
C ALA A 494 -24.69 -5.70 4.46
N VAL A 495 -24.33 -6.04 5.70
CA VAL A 495 -23.07 -6.71 6.04
C VAL A 495 -22.98 -8.12 5.43
N ASN A 496 -24.11 -8.84 5.35
CA ASN A 496 -24.19 -10.18 4.76
C ASN A 496 -24.33 -10.18 3.23
N ASN A 497 -24.33 -9.01 2.59
CA ASN A 497 -24.50 -8.93 1.15
C ASN A 497 -23.29 -9.57 0.45
N LYS A 498 -23.54 -10.56 -0.41
CA LYS A 498 -22.51 -11.29 -1.17
C LYS A 498 -21.94 -10.50 -2.35
N ASP A 499 -22.56 -9.39 -2.73
CA ASP A 499 -22.00 -8.48 -3.72
C ASP A 499 -20.90 -7.61 -3.07
N THR A 500 -19.74 -8.24 -2.93
CA THR A 500 -18.59 -7.69 -2.22
C THR A 500 -17.52 -7.21 -3.18
N TYR A 501 -16.66 -6.32 -2.70
CA TYR A 501 -15.48 -5.92 -3.46
C TYR A 501 -14.58 -7.11 -3.83
N VAL A 502 -14.40 -8.03 -2.90
CA VAL A 502 -13.61 -9.26 -3.10
C VAL A 502 -14.23 -10.11 -4.20
N SER A 503 -15.55 -10.30 -4.17
CA SER A 503 -16.26 -11.08 -5.20
C SER A 503 -16.21 -10.41 -6.58
N ALA A 504 -16.24 -9.07 -6.63
CA ALA A 504 -16.10 -8.32 -7.88
C ALA A 504 -14.69 -8.46 -8.45
N GLY A 505 -13.65 -8.28 -7.62
CA GLY A 505 -12.27 -8.48 -8.05
C GLY A 505 -11.97 -9.92 -8.48
N HIS A 506 -12.51 -10.92 -7.77
CA HIS A 506 -12.45 -12.32 -8.20
C HIS A 506 -13.12 -12.52 -9.56
N LYS A 507 -14.34 -12.02 -9.74
CA LYS A 507 -15.04 -12.12 -11.03
C LYS A 507 -14.25 -11.45 -12.14
N LEU A 508 -13.81 -10.21 -11.97
CA LEU A 508 -13.00 -9.52 -12.98
C LEU A 508 -11.78 -10.35 -13.42
N LEU A 509 -11.05 -10.95 -12.47
CA LEU A 509 -9.83 -11.70 -12.77
C LEU A 509 -10.07 -13.10 -13.35
N PHE A 510 -11.16 -13.77 -12.99
CA PHE A 510 -11.40 -15.19 -13.33
C PHE A 510 -12.64 -15.45 -14.19
N ASN A 511 -13.68 -14.64 -14.08
CA ASN A 511 -14.99 -14.83 -14.71
C ASN A 511 -15.34 -13.63 -15.61
N LYS A 512 -15.36 -13.83 -16.93
CA LYS A 512 -15.73 -12.80 -17.91
C LYS A 512 -17.23 -12.45 -17.85
N ASP A 513 -17.70 -11.83 -16.77
CA ASP A 513 -19.02 -11.19 -16.72
C ASP A 513 -18.88 -9.73 -17.19
N GLY A 514 -19.33 -9.47 -18.42
CA GLY A 514 -19.18 -8.17 -19.09
C GLY A 514 -19.94 -6.99 -18.46
N SER A 515 -20.63 -7.16 -17.33
CA SER A 515 -21.38 -6.09 -16.67
C SER A 515 -20.50 -5.08 -15.93
N GLU A 516 -19.29 -5.46 -15.52
CA GLU A 516 -18.35 -4.54 -14.86
C GLU A 516 -17.43 -3.80 -15.86
N SER A 517 -17.56 -4.06 -17.16
CA SER A 517 -16.59 -3.57 -18.17
C SER A 517 -16.69 -2.06 -18.45
N LEU A 518 -17.88 -1.45 -18.42
CA LEU A 518 -18.04 -0.06 -18.86
C LEU A 518 -17.37 0.95 -17.92
N ARG A 519 -17.50 0.74 -16.61
CA ARG A 519 -16.89 1.62 -15.61
C ARG A 519 -15.37 1.42 -15.55
N ASN A 520 -14.93 0.17 -15.64
CA ASN A 520 -13.51 -0.13 -15.69
C ASN A 520 -12.86 0.52 -16.91
N ASN A 521 -13.53 0.55 -18.06
CA ASN A 521 -13.03 1.23 -19.26
C ASN A 521 -12.89 2.76 -19.06
N GLU A 522 -13.81 3.41 -18.33
CA GLU A 522 -13.70 4.84 -18.03
C GLU A 522 -12.49 5.13 -17.13
N ILE A 523 -12.31 4.31 -16.09
CA ILE A 523 -11.23 4.46 -15.13
C ILE A 523 -9.89 4.17 -15.79
N GLU A 524 -9.79 3.06 -16.54
CA GLU A 524 -8.64 2.72 -17.36
C GLU A 524 -8.28 3.86 -18.32
N GLY A 525 -9.27 4.45 -18.98
CA GLY A 525 -9.09 5.61 -19.86
C GLY A 525 -8.47 6.80 -19.15
N LYS A 526 -9.01 7.18 -17.97
CA LYS A 526 -8.47 8.29 -17.16
C LYS A 526 -7.04 8.01 -16.67
N GLU A 527 -6.76 6.79 -16.21
CA GLU A 527 -5.40 6.42 -15.79
C GLU A 527 -4.41 6.46 -16.95
N LEU A 528 -4.85 6.01 -18.12
CA LEU A 528 -4.05 6.08 -19.34
C LEU A 528 -3.77 7.54 -19.72
N GLU A 529 -4.76 8.43 -19.67
CA GLU A 529 -4.60 9.87 -19.91
C GLU A 529 -3.57 10.50 -18.95
N MET A 530 -3.68 10.22 -17.65
CA MET A 530 -2.72 10.70 -16.63
C MET A 530 -1.31 10.15 -16.85
N ARG A 531 -1.20 8.91 -17.33
CA ARG A 531 0.09 8.28 -17.61
C ARG A 531 0.72 8.81 -18.88
N GLU A 532 -0.06 8.98 -19.95
CA GLU A 532 0.42 9.44 -21.26
C GLU A 532 0.64 10.95 -21.30
N SER A 533 0.01 11.70 -20.40
CA SER A 533 0.22 13.15 -20.24
C SER A 533 1.72 13.52 -20.25
N PRO A 534 2.20 14.26 -21.27
CA PRO A 534 3.61 14.65 -21.40
C PRO A 534 4.13 15.41 -20.18
N LEU A 535 3.27 16.23 -19.58
CA LEU A 535 3.63 17.08 -18.45
C LEU A 535 3.82 16.28 -17.15
N LEU A 536 2.86 15.40 -16.81
CA LEU A 536 3.05 14.45 -15.70
C LEU A 536 4.27 13.55 -15.94
N ARG A 537 4.56 13.11 -17.17
CA ARG A 537 5.79 12.38 -17.50
C ARG A 537 7.05 13.19 -17.20
N ALA A 538 7.10 14.45 -17.62
CA ALA A 538 8.21 15.37 -17.35
C ALA A 538 8.41 15.57 -15.84
N ASN A 539 7.33 15.83 -15.08
CA ASN A 539 7.35 15.92 -13.62
C ASN A 539 7.89 14.64 -12.97
N ARG A 540 7.44 13.46 -13.42
CA ARG A 540 7.95 12.18 -12.91
C ARG A 540 9.44 11.99 -13.16
N LYS A 541 9.94 12.37 -14.35
CA LYS A 541 11.36 12.33 -14.71
C LYS A 541 12.16 13.29 -13.84
N PHE A 542 11.72 14.54 -13.73
CA PHE A 542 12.34 15.57 -12.90
C PHE A 542 12.49 15.11 -11.45
N VAL A 543 11.39 14.69 -10.82
CA VAL A 543 11.36 14.20 -9.43
C VAL A 543 12.29 13.01 -9.25
N LYS A 544 12.28 12.05 -10.20
CA LYS A 544 13.16 10.88 -10.16
C LYS A 544 14.64 11.30 -10.21
N THR A 545 15.02 12.12 -11.17
CA THR A 545 16.40 12.57 -11.35
C THR A 545 16.89 13.35 -10.13
N LEU A 546 16.06 14.24 -9.59
CA LEU A 546 16.37 15.01 -8.38
C LEU A 546 16.64 14.07 -7.19
N PHE A 547 15.78 13.09 -6.93
CA PHE A 547 15.98 12.13 -5.83
C PHE A 547 17.23 11.26 -5.98
N GLN A 548 17.53 10.81 -7.20
CA GLN A 548 18.76 10.07 -7.48
C GLN A 548 20.00 10.94 -7.23
N ALA A 549 19.98 12.18 -7.69
CA ALA A 549 21.01 13.18 -7.43
C ALA A 549 21.24 13.37 -5.91
N ILE A 550 20.16 13.52 -5.14
CA ILE A 550 20.23 13.68 -3.68
C ILE A 550 20.85 12.46 -3.02
N HIS A 551 20.45 11.26 -3.43
CA HIS A 551 20.99 10.03 -2.89
C HIS A 551 22.49 9.91 -3.15
N GLN A 552 22.94 10.16 -4.38
CA GLN A 552 24.36 10.18 -4.74
C GLN A 552 25.15 11.15 -3.86
N ILE A 553 24.66 12.38 -3.69
CA ILE A 553 25.30 13.39 -2.82
C ILE A 553 25.39 12.90 -1.36
N LYS A 554 24.33 12.27 -0.85
CA LYS A 554 24.31 11.75 0.53
C LYS A 554 25.33 10.62 0.73
N GLU A 555 25.42 9.68 -0.21
CA GLU A 555 26.38 8.58 -0.13
C GLU A 555 27.83 9.07 -0.29
N GLU A 556 28.08 10.00 -1.21
CA GLU A 556 29.39 10.65 -1.35
C GLU A 556 29.79 11.46 -0.10
N GLY A 557 28.81 12.07 0.59
CA GLY A 557 29.02 12.78 1.86
C GLY A 557 29.33 11.84 3.04
N LYS A 558 28.63 10.70 3.16
CA LYS A 558 28.92 9.66 4.17
C LYS A 558 30.32 9.06 4.02
N ASN A 559 30.78 8.93 2.77
CA ASN A 559 32.11 8.44 2.45
C ASN A 559 33.22 9.51 2.66
N GLY A 560 32.88 10.69 3.20
CA GLY A 560 33.83 11.77 3.50
C GLY A 560 34.35 12.52 2.27
N THR A 561 33.79 12.25 1.09
CA THR A 561 34.22 12.78 -0.21
C THR A 561 33.59 14.13 -0.59
N VAL A 562 32.60 14.59 0.18
CA VAL A 562 31.88 15.86 -0.02
C VAL A 562 31.65 16.56 1.32
N GLY A 563 32.16 17.78 1.47
CA GLY A 563 31.97 18.58 2.70
C GLY A 563 30.63 19.32 2.71
N GLU A 564 30.03 19.57 3.89
CA GLU A 564 28.72 20.27 4.02
C GLU A 564 28.66 21.66 3.36
N PHE A 565 29.82 22.28 3.14
CA PHE A 565 30.00 23.60 2.53
C PHE A 565 30.36 23.55 1.04
N GLU A 566 30.47 22.37 0.44
CA GLU A 566 30.77 22.22 -0.99
C GLU A 566 29.58 22.71 -1.83
N LYS A 567 29.88 23.56 -2.83
CA LYS A 567 28.85 24.14 -3.70
C LYS A 567 28.55 23.18 -4.84
N ILE A 568 27.32 22.72 -4.89
CA ILE A 568 26.74 21.95 -5.98
C ILE A 568 26.11 22.95 -6.96
N ASN A 569 26.51 22.86 -8.22
CA ASN A 569 25.80 23.56 -9.29
C ASN A 569 24.65 22.65 -9.76
N LEU A 570 23.43 23.10 -9.52
CA LEU A 570 22.23 22.53 -10.13
C LEU A 570 21.96 23.31 -11.41
N ARG A 571 22.18 22.66 -12.55
CA ARG A 571 21.72 23.15 -13.85
C ARG A 571 20.45 22.41 -14.22
N ILE A 572 19.38 23.16 -14.48
CA ILE A 572 18.13 22.65 -14.99
C ILE A 572 17.97 23.28 -16.38
N SER A 573 18.00 22.46 -17.43
CA SER A 573 17.61 22.89 -18.77
C SER A 573 16.13 22.57 -18.99
N MET A 574 15.40 23.49 -19.62
CA MET A 574 14.05 23.28 -20.14
C MET A 574 14.01 23.83 -21.56
N GLY A 575 14.28 22.96 -22.55
CA GLY A 575 14.47 23.38 -23.93
C GLY A 575 15.63 24.36 -24.08
N LYS A 576 15.38 25.57 -24.61
CA LYS A 576 16.41 26.62 -24.81
C LYS A 576 16.70 27.46 -23.56
N LYS A 577 15.96 27.27 -22.46
CA LYS A 577 16.14 28.02 -21.21
C LYS A 577 16.97 27.19 -20.23
N GLU A 578 18.12 27.71 -19.84
CA GLU A 578 18.95 27.13 -18.77
C GLU A 578 18.86 27.99 -17.50
N GLY A 579 18.52 27.34 -16.39
CA GLY A 579 18.64 27.91 -15.05
C GLY A 579 19.80 27.25 -14.30
N GLU A 580 20.78 28.04 -13.86
CA GLU A 580 21.84 27.57 -12.96
C GLU A 580 21.62 28.14 -11.57
N THR A 581 21.52 27.26 -10.57
CA THR A 581 21.54 27.65 -9.16
C THR A 581 22.67 26.95 -8.44
N LYS A 582 23.44 27.72 -7.66
CA LYS A 582 24.51 27.20 -6.81
C LYS A 582 23.99 27.11 -5.38
N LEU A 583 23.97 25.91 -4.83
CA LEU A 583 23.57 25.65 -3.45
C LEU A 583 24.71 24.93 -2.75
N THR A 584 24.94 25.20 -1.46
CA THR A 584 25.75 24.28 -0.66
C THR A 584 24.97 22.98 -0.42
N VAL A 585 25.67 21.89 -0.09
CA VAL A 585 25.03 20.62 0.32
C VAL A 585 24.05 20.84 1.48
N ALA A 586 24.40 21.68 2.46
CA ALA A 586 23.52 22.08 3.56
C ALA A 586 22.29 22.86 3.06
N GLN A 587 22.45 23.86 2.18
CA GLN A 587 21.33 24.62 1.63
C GLN A 587 20.41 23.77 0.75
N LEU A 588 20.98 22.79 0.05
CA LEU A 588 20.22 21.80 -0.70
C LEU A 588 19.45 20.91 0.29
N ARG A 589 20.10 20.37 1.34
CA ARG A 589 19.46 19.57 2.40
C ARG A 589 18.30 20.29 3.10
N ASP A 590 18.51 21.54 3.54
CA ASP A 590 17.47 22.36 4.18
C ASP A 590 16.29 22.66 3.23
N LYS A 591 16.59 22.84 1.93
CA LYS A 591 15.56 23.00 0.90
C LYS A 591 14.86 21.69 0.54
N LEU A 592 15.46 20.54 0.85
CA LEU A 592 14.93 19.20 0.55
C LEU A 592 13.99 18.66 1.61
N ASP A 593 14.19 19.03 2.87
CA ASP A 593 13.30 18.65 3.98
C ASP A 593 11.88 19.25 3.82
N SER A 594 11.73 20.20 2.90
CA SER A 594 10.45 20.53 2.30
C SER A 594 10.55 20.37 0.77
N ILE A 595 9.95 19.33 0.18
CA ILE A 595 9.86 19.25 -1.30
C ILE A 595 9.17 20.51 -1.88
N GLY A 596 8.40 21.25 -1.07
CA GLY A 596 7.96 22.61 -1.39
C GLY A 596 9.07 23.66 -1.55
N GLY A 597 10.11 23.63 -0.72
CA GLY A 597 11.17 24.63 -0.72
C GLY A 597 12.04 24.68 -1.97
N ILE A 598 12.24 23.57 -2.68
CA ILE A 598 12.99 23.59 -3.97
C ILE A 598 12.14 24.18 -5.09
N MET A 599 10.86 23.81 -5.18
CA MET A 599 9.98 24.31 -6.24
C MET A 599 9.58 25.77 -5.99
N ASP A 600 9.44 26.19 -4.73
CA ASP A 600 9.24 27.60 -4.37
C ASP A 600 10.45 28.46 -4.73
N VAL A 601 11.66 27.92 -4.72
CA VAL A 601 12.87 28.62 -5.16
C VAL A 601 12.91 28.80 -6.67
N ILE A 602 12.34 27.86 -7.42
CA ILE A 602 12.22 27.92 -8.88
C ILE A 602 11.10 28.91 -9.27
N ASN A 603 9.93 28.84 -8.60
CA ASN A 603 8.79 29.73 -8.84
C ASN A 603 9.01 31.17 -8.36
N LYS A 604 9.81 31.41 -7.31
CA LYS A 604 10.13 32.78 -6.87
C LYS A 604 10.98 33.57 -7.87
N LYS A 605 11.69 32.90 -8.78
CA LYS A 605 12.57 33.57 -9.76
C LYS A 605 11.96 33.75 -11.15
N ASN A 606 10.99 32.93 -11.53
CA ASN A 606 10.29 33.05 -12.80
C ASN A 606 8.81 33.32 -12.53
N ARG A 607 8.39 34.59 -12.66
CA ARG A 607 6.99 35.04 -12.52
C ARG A 607 6.06 34.59 -13.67
N GLU A 608 6.34 33.46 -14.30
CA GLU A 608 5.51 32.87 -15.35
C GLU A 608 5.50 31.35 -15.16
N ASP A 609 4.33 30.75 -15.39
CA ASP A 609 4.07 29.31 -15.34
C ASP A 609 4.94 28.56 -16.36
N ILE A 610 6.19 28.25 -16.00
CA ILE A 610 7.12 27.51 -16.84
C ILE A 610 7.11 26.05 -16.40
N TYR A 611 6.37 25.24 -17.16
CA TYR A 611 6.38 23.79 -17.05
C TYR A 611 7.44 23.18 -17.99
N PRO A 612 8.16 22.12 -17.57
CA PRO A 612 9.16 21.48 -18.42
C PRO A 612 8.50 20.76 -19.60
N GLU A 613 8.82 21.16 -20.83
CA GLU A 613 8.56 20.37 -22.04
C GLU A 613 9.46 19.11 -22.08
N GLU A 614 9.07 18.11 -22.89
CA GLU A 614 9.89 16.92 -23.14
C GLU A 614 11.29 17.36 -23.65
N GLY A 615 12.32 17.18 -22.82
CA GLY A 615 13.68 17.66 -23.10
C GLY A 615 14.43 18.29 -21.93
N ALA A 616 13.88 18.26 -20.72
CA ALA A 616 14.59 18.73 -19.54
C ALA A 616 15.72 17.77 -19.11
N ASP A 617 16.93 18.31 -18.98
CA ASP A 617 18.11 17.65 -18.44
C ASP A 617 18.59 18.36 -17.16
N ILE A 618 18.99 17.56 -16.18
CA ILE A 618 19.53 18.06 -14.91
C ILE A 618 20.97 17.57 -14.83
N VAL A 619 21.91 18.52 -14.87
CA VAL A 619 23.33 18.23 -14.76
C VAL A 619 23.81 18.72 -13.39
N LEU A 620 24.28 17.79 -12.57
CA LEU A 620 25.03 18.11 -11.35
C LEU A 620 26.50 18.24 -11.70
N SER A 621 27.09 19.39 -11.40
CA SER A 621 28.53 19.57 -11.53
C SER A 621 29.14 20.18 -10.28
N ARG A 622 30.29 19.65 -9.86
CA ARG A 622 31.07 20.22 -8.76
C ARG A 622 31.79 21.48 -9.24
N SER A 623 31.70 22.55 -8.47
CA SER A 623 32.61 23.70 -8.62
C SER A 623 33.97 23.36 -8.00
N LEU A 624 34.75 22.49 -8.63
CA LEU A 624 36.15 22.32 -8.27
C LEU A 624 36.90 23.61 -8.64
N LYS A 625 37.36 24.37 -7.66
CA LYS A 625 38.46 25.32 -7.90
C LYS A 625 39.64 24.47 -8.40
N ARG A 626 39.93 24.59 -9.69
CA ARG A 626 41.04 23.92 -10.36
C ARG A 626 42.33 24.21 -9.57
N SER A 627 42.96 23.19 -8.99
CA SER A 627 44.40 23.22 -8.79
C SER A 627 45.04 22.62 -10.04
N ASP A 628 46.07 23.27 -10.56
CA ASP A 628 46.67 22.99 -11.87
C ASP A 628 47.33 21.60 -11.98
N ASP A 629 47.47 20.88 -10.86
CA ASP A 629 48.15 19.58 -10.80
C ASP A 629 47.36 18.43 -11.45
N LYS A 630 46.04 18.54 -11.63
CA LYS A 630 45.23 17.44 -12.20
C LYS A 630 45.17 17.45 -13.73
N LYS A 631 45.47 18.58 -14.38
CA LYS A 631 45.46 18.71 -15.85
C LYS A 631 46.61 17.91 -16.47
N LYS A 632 47.75 17.84 -15.78
CA LYS A 632 48.94 17.11 -16.21
C LYS A 632 48.76 15.58 -16.21
N ARG A 633 47.85 15.06 -15.39
CA ARG A 633 47.55 13.61 -15.32
C ARG A 633 46.57 13.12 -16.39
N ILE A 634 45.65 13.96 -16.86
CA ILE A 634 44.64 13.58 -17.87
C ILE A 634 45.25 13.61 -19.28
N GLU A 635 46.22 14.48 -19.53
CA GLU A 635 46.95 14.53 -20.81
C GLU A 635 47.88 13.30 -21.02
N GLU A 636 48.16 12.52 -19.97
CA GLU A 636 49.02 11.33 -20.03
C GLU A 636 48.25 10.00 -20.20
N GLU A 637 46.91 9.95 -20.07
CA GLU A 637 46.15 8.70 -19.98
C GLU A 637 45.12 8.40 -21.10
N VAL A 638 45.01 9.20 -22.17
CA VAL A 638 44.05 8.92 -23.26
C VAL A 638 44.77 8.49 -24.54
N THR A 639 44.59 7.23 -24.94
CA THR A 639 45.38 6.56 -26.00
C THR A 639 44.62 6.22 -27.29
N ASN A 640 43.39 6.71 -27.53
CA ASN A 640 42.70 6.40 -28.80
C ASN A 640 42.08 7.64 -29.50
N PRO A 641 42.57 8.03 -30.70
CA PRO A 641 42.05 9.16 -31.48
C PRO A 641 40.65 8.96 -32.09
N ASP A 642 40.18 7.71 -32.22
CA ASP A 642 38.93 7.40 -32.94
C ASP A 642 37.65 7.83 -32.17
N ASP A 643 37.73 7.99 -30.85
CA ASP A 643 36.61 8.48 -30.02
C ASP A 643 36.29 9.96 -30.30
N PHE A 644 37.25 10.73 -30.82
CA PHE A 644 37.03 12.15 -31.17
C PHE A 644 36.22 12.33 -32.46
N ILE A 645 36.25 11.37 -33.39
CA ILE A 645 35.57 11.47 -34.68
C ILE A 645 34.05 11.24 -34.49
N LEU A 646 33.66 10.26 -33.67
CA LEU A 646 32.25 9.97 -33.37
C LEU A 646 31.55 11.10 -32.59
N LEU A 647 32.26 11.76 -31.67
CA LEU A 647 31.75 12.90 -30.92
C LEU A 647 31.54 14.15 -31.78
N GLY A 648 32.40 14.36 -32.79
CA GLY A 648 32.28 15.46 -33.74
C GLY A 648 31.04 15.30 -34.63
N GLU A 649 30.77 14.10 -35.11
CA GLU A 649 29.63 13.82 -35.99
C GLU A 649 28.30 13.82 -35.22
N ALA A 650 28.24 13.26 -34.00
CA ALA A 650 27.05 13.30 -33.17
C ALA A 650 26.62 14.74 -32.81
N LYS A 651 27.60 15.63 -32.60
CA LYS A 651 27.36 17.05 -32.35
C LYS A 651 26.67 17.73 -33.54
N GLU A 652 27.02 17.37 -34.77
CA GLU A 652 26.43 17.98 -35.97
C GLU A 652 24.93 17.61 -36.14
N PHE A 653 24.53 16.40 -35.74
CA PHE A 653 23.13 15.99 -35.70
C PHE A 653 22.35 16.70 -34.59
N LEU A 654 22.95 16.84 -33.40
CA LEU A 654 22.36 17.61 -32.30
C LEU A 654 22.17 19.08 -32.68
N ASP A 655 23.15 19.70 -33.34
CA ASP A 655 23.06 21.08 -33.80
C ASP A 655 21.96 21.25 -34.87
N ARG A 656 21.72 20.24 -35.72
CA ARG A 656 20.59 20.21 -36.68
C ARG A 656 19.23 20.09 -35.99
N ILE A 657 19.11 19.24 -34.97
CA ILE A 657 17.88 19.06 -34.20
C ILE A 657 17.55 20.36 -33.44
N ILE A 658 18.55 20.98 -32.81
CA ILE A 658 18.41 22.23 -32.03
C ILE A 658 18.05 23.42 -32.95
N SER A 659 18.53 23.41 -34.19
CA SER A 659 18.29 24.46 -35.19
C SER A 659 17.05 24.24 -36.06
N ALA A 660 16.32 23.14 -35.85
CA ALA A 660 15.13 22.81 -36.62
C ALA A 660 14.03 23.88 -36.43
N LYS A 661 13.43 24.32 -37.55
CA LYS A 661 12.38 25.35 -37.55
C LYS A 661 10.97 24.76 -37.47
N SER A 662 10.84 23.44 -37.58
CA SER A 662 9.58 22.71 -37.45
C SER A 662 9.80 21.34 -36.80
N ALA A 663 8.73 20.78 -36.21
CA ALA A 663 8.75 19.45 -35.60
C ALA A 663 9.04 18.32 -36.62
N ALA A 664 8.69 18.53 -37.89
CA ALA A 664 8.99 17.60 -38.98
C ALA A 664 10.49 17.58 -39.30
N ASP A 665 11.16 18.74 -39.29
CA ASP A 665 12.61 18.86 -39.55
C ASP A 665 13.43 18.25 -38.40
N ALA A 666 12.98 18.45 -37.15
CA ALA A 666 13.60 17.83 -35.97
C ALA A 666 13.46 16.29 -36.00
N SER A 667 12.28 15.80 -36.38
CA SER A 667 12.02 14.36 -36.51
C SER A 667 12.83 13.71 -37.62
N ALA A 668 13.06 14.40 -38.74
CA ALA A 668 13.92 13.93 -39.82
C ALA A 668 15.39 13.84 -39.39
N ALA A 669 15.90 14.85 -38.66
CA ALA A 669 17.26 14.83 -38.13
C ALA A 669 17.49 13.75 -37.06
N LEU A 670 16.48 13.44 -36.25
CA LEU A 670 16.51 12.32 -35.30
C LEU A 670 16.55 10.96 -36.00
N ARG A 671 15.76 10.77 -37.07
CA ARG A 671 15.80 9.54 -37.87
C ARG A 671 17.15 9.34 -38.56
N ASP A 672 17.73 10.39 -39.15
CA ASP A 672 19.07 10.30 -39.75
C ASP A 672 20.14 9.90 -38.71
N MET A 673 19.99 10.38 -37.47
CA MET A 673 20.89 10.05 -36.36
C MET A 673 20.72 8.59 -35.90
N GLU A 674 19.48 8.12 -35.77
CA GLU A 674 19.19 6.72 -35.42
C GLU A 674 19.65 5.73 -36.50
N GLU A 675 19.51 6.08 -37.77
CA GLU A 675 19.97 5.25 -38.90
C GLU A 675 21.51 5.17 -38.95
N LYS A 676 22.21 6.23 -38.53
CA LYS A 676 23.68 6.30 -38.55
C LYS A 676 24.35 5.70 -37.30
N PHE A 677 23.74 5.82 -36.12
CA PHE A 677 24.36 5.41 -34.84
C PHE A 677 23.66 4.24 -34.13
N GLY A 678 22.48 3.80 -34.60
CA GLY A 678 21.70 2.73 -33.99
C GLY A 678 21.06 3.10 -32.64
N HIS A 679 20.18 2.23 -32.13
CA HIS A 679 19.36 2.49 -30.93
C HIS A 679 20.11 2.50 -29.58
N THR A 680 21.44 2.42 -29.55
CA THR A 680 22.19 2.10 -28.32
C THR A 680 22.79 3.31 -27.59
N VAL A 681 22.69 4.53 -28.11
CA VAL A 681 23.37 5.69 -27.50
C VAL A 681 22.41 6.69 -26.88
N ILE A 682 21.71 6.33 -25.79
CA ILE A 682 21.22 7.31 -24.81
C ILE A 682 21.31 6.72 -23.39
N THR A 683 22.54 6.51 -22.91
CA THR A 683 22.86 6.46 -21.48
C THR A 683 24.23 7.09 -21.28
N GLY A 684 24.27 8.41 -21.17
CA GLY A 684 25.51 9.14 -20.86
C GLY A 684 25.68 10.40 -21.69
N PHE A 685 24.83 11.39 -21.43
CA PHE A 685 25.17 12.81 -21.61
C PHE A 685 24.74 13.55 -20.35
#